data_AF-A0A173YBL7-F1
#
_entry.id   AF-A0A173YBL7-F1
#
_cell.length_a   1.000
_cell.length_b   1.000
_cell.length_c   1.000
_cell.angle_alpha   90.00
_cell.angle_beta   90.00
_cell.angle_gamma   90.00
#
_symmetry.space_group_name_H-M   'P 1'
#
loop_
_entity.id
_entity.type
_entity.pdbx_description
1 polymer ?
#
loop_
_entity_poly.entity_id
_entity_poly.type
_entity_poly.pdbx_seq_one_letter_code
_entity_poly.pdbx_strand_id
1 'polypeptide(L)'
;MLLERLGKELLYFDGGMGTLLQSKGLQPGELPEVWNLEHAEEIIDIHKAYFEAGSDIVLSNTFGANAIKFHDSKYGLKEIVTAGIQNAKKAAERGVHDGRKTYVALDVGPTGKLLKPMGDLSFEDAYDAFKETMIYGEQAGADLIHIETMSDSYEVKAAVLAAKENTSLPVFATMIFDEKGKLLTGGDVPAVVTMLEGLRVDALGINCGMGPEQMLPILEDILKYASVPIIVKPNAGLPKQRDGEVYYDVEPEQFAGYMAKIVEMGAHVIGGCCGTTPAHIQKMVETTREMSVKPATKKDITMVSSYGHAVILGGKPMIIGERINPTGKKKFKQALKDHDMDYILKEGITQQDKGAHILDVNVGLPDIDEPAMMKEVIMELQSVSSLPLQIDTVDITAMEAAMRIYNGKPMVNSVNGKQENMDAVFPLIKRYGGVVIGLTIDEDGIPATADGRVRVAGKIIEEAKKYGIDKKDIVIDVLAMTISSEPEGAKVTLEALKKVREIYGVCTVLGVSNISFGLPYRPAVNSNFYTMAMQNGLSAGIINPSSEDMMRSYYSFCALMNYDKNCEEYIRVYGSQKAGTPAPAAKAELTLKEAIEKGLKEEAHHATGELLKKQAPLEIINEHLIPALDTVGKGFEKGTVFLPQLLMSADAAKIAFAVIKDVLAQEGGEVQAKNKVILATVKGDIHDIGKNIVKVLLENYSFDVIDLGKDVPPEVIVDTAVEQDIRLVGLSALMTTTVVSMEETIKLLRERKPECKVMVGGAVLNQDYADMIGADFYGKDAMQSVYYAQRVFGEE
;
A
#
# COMPACT_ATOMS: atom_id res chain seq x y z
N MET A 1 6.27 -16.97 -27.39
CA MET A 1 5.51 -17.04 -26.12
C MET A 1 5.14 -15.62 -25.69
N LEU A 2 4.09 -15.38 -24.88
CA LEU A 2 3.63 -14.02 -24.54
C LEU A 2 4.77 -13.11 -24.04
N LEU A 3 5.57 -13.61 -23.10
CA LEU A 3 6.71 -12.90 -22.51
C LEU A 3 7.78 -12.48 -23.53
N GLU A 4 7.86 -13.12 -24.70
CA GLU A 4 8.82 -12.74 -25.73
C GLU A 4 8.39 -11.50 -26.52
N ARG A 5 7.08 -11.25 -26.60
CA ARG A 5 6.44 -10.08 -27.25
C ARG A 5 6.36 -8.90 -26.28
N LEU A 6 6.11 -9.18 -25.00
CA LEU A 6 5.93 -8.18 -23.96
C LEU A 6 7.13 -7.23 -23.87
N GLY A 7 6.88 -5.92 -23.89
CA GLY A 7 7.93 -4.90 -23.86
C GLY A 7 8.62 -4.62 -25.20
N LYS A 8 8.31 -5.39 -26.26
CA LYS A 8 8.89 -5.25 -27.60
C LYS A 8 7.86 -4.93 -28.67
N GLU A 9 6.64 -5.41 -28.48
CA GLU A 9 5.49 -5.16 -29.34
C GLU A 9 4.39 -4.48 -28.53
N LEU A 10 3.52 -3.73 -29.21
CA LEU A 10 2.33 -3.17 -28.60
C LEU A 10 1.30 -4.28 -28.52
N LEU A 11 0.81 -4.56 -27.31
CA LEU A 11 -0.22 -5.55 -27.08
C LEU A 11 -1.52 -4.87 -26.67
N TYR A 12 -2.63 -5.41 -27.15
CA TYR A 12 -3.95 -4.82 -26.93
C TYR A 12 -4.78 -5.68 -25.98
N PHE A 13 -5.15 -5.09 -24.84
CA PHE A 13 -6.23 -5.59 -24.01
C PHE A 13 -7.60 -5.26 -24.62
N ASP A 14 -8.64 -5.88 -24.08
CA ASP A 14 -10.04 -5.54 -24.28
C ASP A 14 -10.48 -4.30 -23.48
N GLY A 15 -11.78 -4.00 -23.56
CA GLY A 15 -12.47 -2.95 -22.82
C GLY A 15 -13.26 -3.47 -21.62
N GLY A 16 -14.27 -2.70 -21.19
CA GLY A 16 -15.07 -3.01 -20.00
C GLY A 16 -16.16 -4.06 -20.21
N MET A 17 -16.10 -5.16 -19.46
CA MET A 17 -17.14 -6.21 -19.44
C MET A 17 -18.45 -5.73 -18.78
N GLY A 18 -18.36 -5.19 -17.55
CA GLY A 18 -19.53 -4.87 -16.73
C GLY A 18 -20.54 -3.94 -17.40
N THR A 19 -20.07 -2.88 -18.06
CA THR A 19 -20.93 -1.92 -18.78
C THR A 19 -21.67 -2.55 -19.96
N LEU A 20 -21.08 -3.55 -20.63
CA LEU A 20 -21.76 -4.26 -21.71
C LEU A 20 -22.81 -5.24 -21.19
N LEU A 21 -22.55 -5.88 -20.06
CA LEU A 21 -23.53 -6.74 -19.39
C LEU A 21 -24.76 -5.95 -18.94
N GLN A 22 -24.56 -4.76 -18.37
CA GLN A 22 -25.67 -3.85 -18.03
C GLN A 22 -26.51 -3.51 -19.27
N SER A 23 -25.88 -3.20 -20.41
CA SER A 23 -26.58 -2.90 -21.66
C SER A 23 -27.41 -4.07 -22.20
N LYS A 24 -27.07 -5.30 -21.79
CA LYS A 24 -27.75 -6.55 -22.15
C LYS A 24 -28.77 -7.01 -21.11
N GLY A 25 -28.93 -6.28 -20.01
CA GLY A 25 -29.97 -6.54 -19.01
C GLY A 25 -29.49 -7.18 -17.71
N LEU A 26 -28.19 -7.16 -17.40
CA LEU A 26 -27.69 -7.53 -16.06
C LEU A 26 -28.39 -6.69 -15.00
N GLN A 27 -29.07 -7.35 -14.07
CA GLN A 27 -29.87 -6.66 -13.06
C GLN A 27 -28.99 -6.09 -11.93
N PRO A 28 -29.41 -4.98 -11.27
CA PRO A 28 -28.70 -4.47 -10.10
C PRO A 28 -28.53 -5.55 -9.02
N GLY A 29 -27.28 -5.79 -8.66
CA GLY A 29 -26.87 -6.79 -7.66
C GLY A 29 -26.81 -8.23 -8.11
N GLU A 30 -27.03 -8.50 -9.39
CA GLU A 30 -26.67 -9.77 -9.98
C GLU A 30 -25.14 -9.89 -10.12
N LEU A 31 -24.58 -11.05 -9.77
CA LEU A 31 -23.16 -11.34 -9.91
C LEU A 31 -22.80 -11.56 -11.39
N PRO A 32 -21.97 -10.70 -12.01
CA PRO A 32 -21.62 -10.84 -13.43
C PRO A 32 -21.05 -12.20 -13.80
N GLU A 33 -20.31 -12.84 -12.90
CA GLU A 33 -19.61 -14.10 -13.16
C GLU A 33 -20.58 -15.28 -13.35
N VAL A 34 -21.81 -15.18 -12.81
CA VAL A 34 -22.86 -16.20 -12.99
C VAL A 34 -23.30 -16.32 -14.46
N TRP A 35 -23.18 -15.23 -15.22
CA TRP A 35 -23.49 -15.24 -16.65
C TRP A 35 -22.58 -16.14 -17.47
N ASN A 36 -21.43 -16.56 -16.93
CA ASN A 36 -20.59 -17.56 -17.56
C ASN A 36 -21.31 -18.90 -17.81
N LEU A 37 -22.31 -19.21 -16.98
CA LEU A 37 -23.12 -20.42 -17.08
C LEU A 37 -24.53 -20.14 -17.60
N GLU A 38 -25.18 -19.10 -17.07
CA GLU A 38 -26.58 -18.81 -17.41
C GLU A 38 -26.77 -18.14 -18.77
N HIS A 39 -25.79 -17.32 -19.18
CA HIS A 39 -25.84 -16.50 -20.40
C HIS A 39 -24.56 -16.68 -21.24
N ALA A 40 -24.03 -17.90 -21.30
CA ALA A 40 -22.70 -18.19 -21.86
C ALA A 40 -22.51 -17.66 -23.30
N GLU A 41 -23.51 -17.77 -24.17
CA GLU A 41 -23.40 -17.26 -25.55
C GLU A 41 -23.32 -15.73 -25.60
N GLU A 42 -23.94 -15.00 -24.67
CA GLU A 42 -23.79 -13.53 -24.59
C GLU A 42 -22.37 -13.13 -24.17
N ILE A 43 -21.78 -13.85 -23.21
CA ILE A 43 -20.38 -13.67 -22.79
C ILE A 43 -19.44 -13.97 -23.96
N ILE A 44 -19.68 -15.07 -24.69
CA ILE A 44 -18.89 -15.43 -25.86
C ILE A 44 -18.99 -14.33 -26.93
N ASP A 45 -20.18 -13.79 -27.19
CA ASP A 45 -20.39 -12.74 -28.18
C ASP A 45 -19.69 -11.42 -27.81
N ILE A 46 -19.68 -11.04 -26.53
CA ILE A 46 -18.93 -9.87 -26.05
C ILE A 46 -17.42 -10.07 -26.26
N HIS A 47 -16.87 -11.19 -25.79
CA HIS A 47 -15.45 -11.48 -25.97
C HIS A 47 -15.08 -11.55 -27.47
N LYS A 48 -15.96 -12.12 -28.29
CA LYS A 48 -15.79 -12.22 -29.75
C LYS A 48 -15.69 -10.83 -30.36
N ALA A 49 -16.55 -9.90 -29.94
CA ALA A 49 -16.51 -8.52 -30.43
C ALA A 49 -15.20 -7.80 -30.06
N TYR A 50 -14.62 -8.05 -28.89
CA TYR A 50 -13.30 -7.50 -28.54
C TYR A 50 -12.15 -8.10 -29.36
N PHE A 51 -12.19 -9.42 -29.62
CA PHE A 51 -11.26 -10.02 -30.57
C PHE A 51 -11.43 -9.44 -31.98
N GLU A 52 -12.65 -9.29 -32.48
CA GLU A 52 -12.90 -8.68 -33.80
C GLU A 52 -12.43 -7.21 -33.85
N ALA A 53 -12.54 -6.48 -32.73
CA ALA A 53 -12.07 -5.11 -32.60
C ALA A 53 -10.54 -4.96 -32.61
N GLY A 54 -9.78 -6.00 -32.23
CA GLY A 54 -8.32 -5.96 -32.33
C GLY A 54 -7.54 -6.40 -31.09
N SER A 55 -8.21 -6.81 -30.01
CA SER A 55 -7.52 -7.26 -28.80
C SER A 55 -6.63 -8.49 -29.05
N ASP A 56 -5.39 -8.45 -28.56
CA ASP A 56 -4.51 -9.60 -28.43
C ASP A 56 -4.85 -10.41 -27.18
N ILE A 57 -5.26 -9.72 -26.10
CA ILE A 57 -5.52 -10.30 -24.79
C ILE A 57 -6.94 -9.92 -24.36
N VAL A 58 -7.77 -10.92 -24.03
CA VAL A 58 -9.11 -10.72 -23.49
C VAL A 58 -9.16 -11.25 -22.07
N LEU A 59 -9.74 -10.46 -21.17
CA LEU A 59 -9.95 -10.78 -19.76
C LEU A 59 -11.17 -11.67 -19.62
N SER A 60 -11.06 -12.80 -18.90
CA SER A 60 -12.23 -13.62 -18.58
C SER A 60 -13.21 -12.86 -17.69
N ASN A 61 -14.50 -13.16 -17.80
CA ASN A 61 -15.51 -12.62 -16.89
C ASN A 61 -15.41 -13.27 -15.49
N THR A 62 -14.35 -12.94 -14.75
CA THR A 62 -13.99 -13.54 -13.46
C THR A 62 -13.51 -12.53 -12.42
N PHE A 63 -13.66 -11.22 -12.68
CA PHE A 63 -13.22 -10.13 -11.81
C PHE A 63 -13.53 -10.36 -10.32
N GLY A 64 -14.78 -10.70 -9.99
CA GLY A 64 -15.23 -10.98 -8.63
C GLY A 64 -15.18 -12.45 -8.21
N ALA A 65 -14.66 -13.36 -9.04
CA ALA A 65 -14.63 -14.79 -8.77
C ALA A 65 -13.49 -15.16 -7.81
N ASN A 66 -13.60 -14.77 -6.53
CA ASN A 66 -12.77 -15.27 -5.43
C ASN A 66 -13.63 -15.77 -4.28
N ALA A 67 -13.09 -16.64 -3.43
CA ALA A 67 -13.85 -17.32 -2.38
C ALA A 67 -14.52 -16.37 -1.36
N ILE A 68 -14.04 -15.12 -1.24
CA ILE A 68 -14.59 -14.12 -0.32
C ILE A 68 -15.73 -13.33 -0.96
N LYS A 69 -15.59 -12.97 -2.24
CA LYS A 69 -16.56 -12.15 -2.98
C LYS A 69 -17.65 -13.00 -3.61
N PHE A 70 -17.28 -14.10 -4.24
CA PHE A 70 -18.18 -15.06 -4.84
C PHE A 70 -18.66 -16.08 -3.80
N HIS A 71 -19.44 -15.59 -2.83
CA HIS A 71 -20.12 -16.39 -1.82
C HIS A 71 -21.63 -16.38 -2.12
N ASP A 72 -22.36 -17.37 -1.60
CA ASP A 72 -23.83 -17.47 -1.71
C ASP A 72 -24.39 -17.60 -3.14
N SER A 73 -23.57 -18.08 -4.08
CA SER A 73 -24.02 -18.50 -5.42
C SER A 73 -24.50 -19.95 -5.42
N LYS A 74 -25.43 -20.27 -6.33
CA LYS A 74 -25.85 -21.66 -6.61
C LYS A 74 -24.78 -22.48 -7.34
N TYR A 75 -23.73 -21.84 -7.84
CA TYR A 75 -22.63 -22.45 -8.57
C TYR A 75 -21.33 -22.44 -7.77
N GLY A 76 -20.51 -23.47 -7.97
CA GLY A 76 -19.18 -23.54 -7.35
C GLY A 76 -18.18 -22.61 -8.03
N LEU A 77 -17.25 -22.05 -7.24
CA LEU A 77 -16.20 -21.16 -7.74
C LEU A 77 -15.41 -21.76 -8.92
N LYS A 78 -15.00 -23.04 -8.80
CA LYS A 78 -14.28 -23.76 -9.86
C LYS A 78 -15.05 -23.81 -11.17
N GLU A 79 -16.35 -24.05 -11.11
CA GLU A 79 -17.22 -24.17 -12.28
C GLU A 79 -17.31 -22.82 -13.01
N ILE A 80 -17.49 -21.74 -12.25
CA ILE A 80 -17.60 -20.37 -12.76
C ILE A 80 -16.29 -19.90 -13.40
N VAL A 81 -15.15 -20.10 -12.74
CA VAL A 81 -13.83 -19.75 -13.28
C VAL A 81 -13.54 -20.56 -14.55
N THR A 82 -13.85 -21.85 -14.55
CA THR A 82 -13.66 -22.72 -15.71
C THR A 82 -14.49 -22.25 -16.90
N ALA A 83 -15.78 -21.94 -16.68
CA ALA A 83 -16.67 -21.46 -17.72
C ALA A 83 -16.24 -20.10 -18.28
N GLY A 84 -15.83 -19.16 -17.42
CA GLY A 84 -15.32 -17.85 -17.84
C GLY A 84 -14.12 -17.95 -18.80
N ILE A 85 -13.13 -18.79 -18.46
CA ILE A 85 -11.97 -19.03 -19.33
C ILE A 85 -12.36 -19.72 -20.64
N GLN A 86 -13.22 -20.75 -20.57
CA GLN A 86 -13.65 -21.50 -21.75
C GLN A 86 -14.47 -20.64 -22.72
N ASN A 87 -15.35 -19.76 -22.20
CA ASN A 87 -16.13 -18.84 -23.00
C ASN A 87 -15.23 -17.86 -23.77
N ALA A 88 -14.23 -17.26 -23.10
CA ALA A 88 -13.26 -16.39 -23.76
C ALA A 88 -12.42 -17.13 -24.83
N LYS A 89 -12.02 -18.38 -24.58
CA LYS A 89 -11.33 -19.20 -25.59
C LYS A 89 -12.20 -19.52 -26.81
N LYS A 90 -13.44 -19.92 -26.58
CA LYS A 90 -14.41 -20.19 -27.64
C LYS A 90 -14.71 -18.93 -28.46
N ALA A 91 -14.70 -17.76 -27.81
CA ALA A 91 -14.80 -16.48 -28.49
C ALA A 91 -13.60 -16.18 -29.39
N ALA A 92 -12.38 -16.50 -28.94
CA ALA A 92 -11.17 -16.38 -29.76
C ALA A 92 -11.25 -17.26 -31.02
N GLU A 93 -11.69 -18.52 -30.87
CA GLU A 93 -11.91 -19.44 -32.00
C GLU A 93 -12.93 -18.91 -33.01
N ARG A 94 -13.95 -18.18 -32.54
CA ARG A 94 -15.05 -17.65 -33.37
C ARG A 94 -14.77 -16.28 -33.98
N GLY A 95 -13.96 -15.44 -33.34
CA GLY A 95 -13.77 -14.03 -33.73
C GLY A 95 -12.42 -13.72 -34.37
N VAL A 96 -11.42 -14.58 -34.21
CA VAL A 96 -10.07 -14.34 -34.76
C VAL A 96 -9.92 -15.04 -36.10
N HIS A 97 -9.79 -14.25 -37.17
CA HIS A 97 -9.68 -14.75 -38.56
C HIS A 97 -8.40 -14.32 -39.28
N ASP A 98 -7.62 -13.43 -38.68
CA ASP A 98 -6.40 -12.84 -39.26
C ASP A 98 -5.12 -13.66 -38.96
N GLY A 99 -5.26 -14.80 -38.26
CA GLY A 99 -4.15 -15.68 -37.90
C GLY A 99 -3.24 -15.13 -36.81
N ARG A 100 -3.59 -14.01 -36.16
CA ARG A 100 -2.80 -13.47 -35.06
C ARG A 100 -2.88 -14.37 -33.84
N LYS A 101 -1.84 -14.30 -33.01
CA LYS A 101 -1.81 -15.02 -31.74
C LYS A 101 -2.53 -14.21 -30.67
N THR A 102 -3.58 -14.80 -30.10
CA THR A 102 -4.34 -14.23 -28.99
C THR A 102 -4.13 -14.99 -27.69
N TYR A 103 -4.53 -14.37 -26.58
CA TYR A 103 -4.37 -14.89 -25.23
C TYR A 103 -5.64 -14.60 -24.42
N VAL A 104 -5.96 -15.51 -23.50
CA VAL A 104 -7.04 -15.33 -22.52
C VAL A 104 -6.41 -15.17 -21.14
N ALA A 105 -6.67 -14.04 -20.49
CA ALA A 105 -6.20 -13.79 -19.14
C ALA A 105 -7.26 -14.19 -18.12
N LEU A 106 -6.83 -14.84 -17.03
CA LEU A 106 -7.63 -14.92 -15.82
C LEU A 106 -7.67 -13.52 -15.20
N ASP A 107 -8.84 -12.92 -15.19
CA ASP A 107 -9.09 -11.65 -14.52
C ASP A 107 -9.38 -11.87 -13.03
N VAL A 108 -8.67 -11.14 -12.16
CA VAL A 108 -8.73 -11.23 -10.71
C VAL A 108 -8.79 -9.83 -10.12
N GLY A 109 -9.97 -9.44 -9.63
CA GLY A 109 -10.18 -8.21 -8.87
C GLY A 109 -9.92 -8.35 -7.37
N PRO A 110 -10.05 -7.26 -6.60
CA PRO A 110 -9.85 -7.27 -5.15
C PRO A 110 -10.92 -8.11 -4.42
N THR A 111 -10.59 -8.54 -3.21
CA THR A 111 -11.51 -9.22 -2.27
C THR A 111 -12.59 -8.29 -1.74
N GLY A 112 -12.35 -6.98 -1.78
CA GLY A 112 -13.23 -5.96 -1.24
C GLY A 112 -13.13 -5.80 0.29
N LYS A 113 -12.10 -6.37 0.93
CA LYS A 113 -11.81 -6.21 2.36
C LYS A 113 -10.40 -5.64 2.59
N LEU A 114 -10.26 -4.83 3.64
CA LEU A 114 -8.93 -4.44 4.13
C LEU A 114 -8.28 -5.58 4.90
N LEU A 115 -6.97 -5.74 4.71
CA LEU A 115 -6.17 -6.71 5.44
C LEU A 115 -5.77 -6.17 6.83
N LYS A 116 -5.58 -7.07 7.80
CA LYS A 116 -4.99 -6.75 9.10
C LYS A 116 -3.60 -6.11 8.92
N PRO A 117 -3.24 -5.09 9.71
CA PRO A 117 -3.97 -4.57 10.88
C PRO A 117 -5.04 -3.52 10.56
N MET A 118 -5.22 -3.12 9.30
CA MET A 118 -6.16 -2.04 8.91
C MET A 118 -7.60 -2.50 8.77
N GLY A 119 -7.83 -3.80 8.58
CA GLY A 119 -9.15 -4.41 8.54
C GLY A 119 -9.15 -5.80 9.17
N ASP A 120 -10.17 -6.59 8.87
CA ASP A 120 -10.42 -7.86 9.57
C ASP A 120 -9.86 -9.09 8.86
N LEU A 121 -9.53 -8.98 7.57
CA LEU A 121 -9.06 -10.13 6.78
C LEU A 121 -7.58 -10.39 7.07
N SER A 122 -7.21 -11.62 7.42
CA SER A 122 -5.78 -11.94 7.58
C SER A 122 -5.09 -12.04 6.22
N PHE A 123 -3.77 -11.83 6.20
CA PHE A 123 -2.98 -11.97 4.98
C PHE A 123 -3.08 -13.36 4.36
N GLU A 124 -3.06 -14.41 5.19
CA GLU A 124 -3.15 -15.80 4.72
C GLU A 124 -4.53 -16.13 4.17
N ASP A 125 -5.61 -15.62 4.79
CA ASP A 125 -6.97 -15.83 4.26
C ASP A 125 -7.15 -15.14 2.89
N ALA A 126 -6.59 -13.93 2.73
CA ALA A 126 -6.57 -13.25 1.43
C ALA A 126 -5.76 -14.05 0.39
N TYR A 127 -4.57 -14.51 0.77
CA TYR A 127 -3.72 -15.35 -0.08
C TYR A 127 -4.44 -16.63 -0.53
N ASP A 128 -5.09 -17.35 0.39
CA ASP A 128 -5.79 -18.59 0.09
C ASP A 128 -7.00 -18.35 -0.82
N ALA A 129 -7.73 -17.25 -0.62
CA ALA A 129 -8.85 -16.86 -1.49
C ALA A 129 -8.39 -16.60 -2.94
N PHE A 130 -7.24 -15.95 -3.13
CA PHE A 130 -6.66 -15.74 -4.48
C PHE A 130 -6.10 -17.03 -5.07
N LYS A 131 -5.38 -17.81 -4.26
CA LYS A 131 -4.73 -19.06 -4.67
C LYS A 131 -5.72 -20.02 -5.29
N GLU A 132 -6.89 -20.19 -4.67
CA GLU A 132 -7.92 -21.10 -5.18
C GLU A 132 -8.34 -20.73 -6.62
N THR A 133 -8.70 -19.46 -6.85
CA THR A 133 -9.09 -18.95 -8.17
C THR A 133 -7.98 -19.10 -9.21
N MET A 134 -6.73 -18.81 -8.83
CA MET A 134 -5.58 -18.87 -9.74
C MET A 134 -5.27 -20.29 -10.20
N ILE A 135 -5.34 -21.27 -9.29
CA ILE A 135 -5.17 -22.70 -9.61
C ILE A 135 -6.28 -23.14 -10.58
N TYR A 136 -7.52 -22.71 -10.37
CA TYR A 136 -8.63 -23.05 -11.28
C TYR A 136 -8.48 -22.41 -12.66
N GLY A 137 -8.03 -21.15 -12.73
CA GLY A 137 -7.77 -20.48 -13.99
C GLY A 137 -6.66 -21.16 -14.82
N GLU A 138 -5.55 -21.55 -14.20
CA GLU A 138 -4.49 -22.30 -14.89
C GLU A 138 -4.98 -23.68 -15.36
N GLN A 139 -5.76 -24.40 -14.54
CA GLN A 139 -6.36 -25.69 -14.93
C GLN A 139 -7.36 -25.55 -16.10
N ALA A 140 -8.11 -24.46 -16.17
CA ALA A 140 -8.98 -24.13 -17.31
C ALA A 140 -8.18 -23.66 -18.54
N GLY A 141 -6.89 -23.37 -18.35
CA GLY A 141 -5.91 -23.05 -19.37
C GLY A 141 -5.81 -21.57 -19.70
N ALA A 142 -5.98 -20.68 -18.72
CA ALA A 142 -5.60 -19.27 -18.88
C ALA A 142 -4.14 -19.16 -19.38
N ASP A 143 -3.86 -18.14 -20.19
CA ASP A 143 -2.52 -17.87 -20.73
C ASP A 143 -1.68 -16.96 -19.82
N LEU A 144 -2.34 -16.18 -18.97
CA LEU A 144 -1.76 -15.30 -17.96
C LEU A 144 -2.77 -14.99 -16.84
N ILE A 145 -2.28 -14.41 -15.75
CA ILE A 145 -3.10 -13.88 -14.65
C ILE A 145 -3.01 -12.36 -14.68
N HIS A 146 -4.16 -11.69 -14.70
CA HIS A 146 -4.25 -10.23 -14.58
C HIS A 146 -4.93 -9.89 -13.24
N ILE A 147 -4.12 -9.40 -12.30
CA ILE A 147 -4.60 -8.88 -11.01
C ILE A 147 -4.90 -7.40 -11.23
N GLU A 148 -6.17 -6.98 -11.22
CA GLU A 148 -6.55 -5.63 -11.62
C GLU A 148 -7.37 -4.87 -10.57
N THR A 149 -7.35 -3.54 -10.67
CA THR A 149 -8.12 -2.63 -9.79
C THR A 149 -7.76 -2.76 -8.30
N MET A 150 -6.50 -3.04 -7.98
CA MET A 150 -6.06 -3.14 -6.59
C MET A 150 -5.85 -1.76 -5.99
N SER A 151 -6.54 -1.48 -4.88
CA SER A 151 -6.44 -0.21 -4.14
C SER A 151 -5.57 -0.29 -2.89
N ASP A 152 -5.08 -1.49 -2.54
CA ASP A 152 -4.21 -1.74 -1.40
C ASP A 152 -2.97 -2.54 -1.82
N SER A 153 -1.80 -2.06 -1.39
CA SER A 153 -0.52 -2.72 -1.67
C SER A 153 -0.39 -4.07 -0.95
N TYR A 154 -1.02 -4.24 0.22
CA TYR A 154 -0.89 -5.49 0.96
C TYR A 154 -1.70 -6.61 0.31
N GLU A 155 -2.92 -6.29 -0.12
CA GLU A 155 -3.80 -7.19 -0.85
C GLU A 155 -3.20 -7.65 -2.18
N VAL A 156 -2.63 -6.73 -2.98
CA VAL A 156 -1.95 -7.11 -4.24
C VAL A 156 -0.72 -7.98 -3.98
N LYS A 157 0.00 -7.76 -2.86
CA LYS A 157 1.10 -8.66 -2.49
C LYS A 157 0.61 -10.07 -2.21
N ALA A 158 -0.51 -10.23 -1.48
CA ALA A 158 -1.12 -11.54 -1.24
C ALA A 158 -1.51 -12.23 -2.57
N ALA A 159 -2.14 -11.49 -3.48
CA ALA A 159 -2.54 -11.99 -4.79
C ALA A 159 -1.32 -12.39 -5.66
N VAL A 160 -0.29 -11.56 -5.73
CA VAL A 160 0.92 -11.86 -6.53
C VAL A 160 1.65 -13.09 -5.98
N LEU A 161 1.78 -13.20 -4.66
CA LEU A 161 2.37 -14.41 -4.05
C LEU A 161 1.52 -15.65 -4.33
N ALA A 162 0.20 -15.55 -4.21
CA ALA A 162 -0.71 -16.65 -4.53
C ALA A 162 -0.51 -17.12 -5.98
N ALA A 163 -0.37 -16.20 -6.93
CA ALA A 163 -0.14 -16.51 -8.34
C ALA A 163 1.23 -17.17 -8.57
N LYS A 164 2.31 -16.53 -8.11
CA LYS A 164 3.70 -16.96 -8.37
C LYS A 164 4.07 -18.25 -7.65
N GLU A 165 3.46 -18.56 -6.51
CA GLU A 165 3.75 -19.77 -5.73
C GLU A 165 2.96 -20.99 -6.20
N ASN A 166 1.82 -20.80 -6.88
CA ASN A 166 0.90 -21.89 -7.20
C ASN A 166 0.64 -22.08 -8.69
N THR A 167 1.16 -21.20 -9.55
CA THR A 167 0.98 -21.29 -11.01
C THR A 167 2.29 -21.02 -11.76
N SER A 168 2.34 -21.42 -13.02
CA SER A 168 3.45 -21.13 -13.94
C SER A 168 3.18 -19.94 -14.88
N LEU A 169 2.00 -19.32 -14.75
CA LEU A 169 1.51 -18.29 -15.65
C LEU A 169 2.25 -16.95 -15.45
N PRO A 170 2.43 -16.15 -16.51
CA PRO A 170 2.78 -14.74 -16.38
C PRO A 170 1.78 -14.00 -15.49
N VAL A 171 2.27 -13.10 -14.64
CA VAL A 171 1.46 -12.33 -13.68
C VAL A 171 1.58 -10.86 -13.98
N PHE A 172 0.46 -10.24 -14.34
CA PHE A 172 0.31 -8.81 -14.54
C PHE A 172 -0.45 -8.21 -13.36
N ALA A 173 -0.06 -7.02 -12.92
CA ALA A 173 -0.72 -6.33 -11.80
C ALA A 173 -1.02 -4.87 -12.13
N THR A 174 -2.26 -4.42 -12.00
CA THR A 174 -2.63 -3.01 -12.14
C THR A 174 -3.31 -2.48 -10.89
N MET A 175 -3.01 -1.21 -10.61
CA MET A 175 -3.45 -0.51 -9.41
C MET A 175 -4.40 0.63 -9.77
N ILE A 176 -5.22 1.03 -8.80
CA ILE A 176 -6.02 2.25 -8.87
C ILE A 176 -5.43 3.31 -7.93
N PHE A 177 -5.08 4.46 -8.49
CA PHE A 177 -4.61 5.63 -7.74
C PHE A 177 -5.66 6.75 -7.80
N ASP A 178 -5.65 7.63 -6.80
CA ASP A 178 -6.35 8.91 -6.87
C ASP A 178 -5.61 9.94 -7.76
N GLU A 179 -6.19 11.13 -7.91
CA GLU A 179 -5.60 12.23 -8.69
C GLU A 179 -4.25 12.72 -8.15
N LYS A 180 -3.91 12.38 -6.89
CA LYS A 180 -2.63 12.72 -6.25
C LYS A 180 -1.60 11.59 -6.38
N GLY A 181 -1.92 10.51 -7.10
CA GLY A 181 -1.03 9.36 -7.26
C GLY A 181 -0.91 8.50 -6.00
N LYS A 182 -1.97 8.43 -5.19
CA LYS A 182 -2.02 7.63 -3.95
C LYS A 182 -3.04 6.49 -4.01
N LEU A 183 -2.67 5.36 -3.43
CA LEU A 183 -3.60 4.26 -3.13
C LEU A 183 -4.55 4.64 -1.99
N LEU A 184 -5.62 3.86 -1.80
CA LEU A 184 -6.55 4.02 -0.68
C LEU A 184 -5.84 3.96 0.68
N THR A 185 -4.82 3.12 0.81
CA THR A 185 -4.01 2.97 2.03
C THR A 185 -2.85 3.98 2.14
N GLY A 186 -2.70 4.90 1.18
CA GLY A 186 -1.72 5.99 1.19
C GLY A 186 -0.41 5.73 0.43
N GLY A 187 -0.25 4.55 -0.16
CA GLY A 187 0.93 4.18 -0.95
C GLY A 187 1.13 5.05 -2.18
N ASP A 188 2.35 5.57 -2.36
CA ASP A 188 2.74 6.29 -3.57
C ASP A 188 3.19 5.37 -4.71
N VAL A 189 3.21 5.92 -5.92
CA VAL A 189 3.67 5.23 -7.14
C VAL A 189 5.06 4.59 -6.95
N PRO A 190 6.09 5.27 -6.42
CA PRO A 190 7.40 4.66 -6.15
C PRO A 190 7.33 3.43 -5.24
N ALA A 191 6.56 3.46 -4.15
CA ALA A 191 6.43 2.35 -3.21
C ALA A 191 5.82 1.11 -3.86
N VAL A 192 4.75 1.31 -4.62
CA VAL A 192 4.03 0.27 -5.35
C VAL A 192 4.91 -0.35 -6.44
N VAL A 193 5.54 0.47 -7.29
CA VAL A 193 6.44 -0.02 -8.34
C VAL A 193 7.58 -0.83 -7.73
N THR A 194 8.19 -0.32 -6.66
CA THR A 194 9.29 -0.99 -5.96
C THR A 194 8.87 -2.36 -5.43
N MET A 195 7.69 -2.46 -4.82
CA MET A 195 7.14 -3.71 -4.28
C MET A 195 6.82 -4.72 -5.39
N LEU A 196 6.06 -4.30 -6.42
CA LEU A 196 5.64 -5.20 -7.50
C LEU A 196 6.84 -5.72 -8.31
N GLU A 197 7.84 -4.88 -8.58
CA GLU A 197 9.10 -5.34 -9.19
C GLU A 197 9.86 -6.31 -8.29
N GLY A 198 9.89 -6.05 -6.98
CA GLY A 198 10.48 -6.95 -5.99
C GLY A 198 9.83 -8.34 -6.01
N LEU A 199 8.51 -8.39 -6.18
CA LEU A 199 7.72 -9.61 -6.34
C LEU A 199 7.81 -10.22 -7.74
N ARG A 200 8.54 -9.58 -8.68
CA ARG A 200 8.82 -10.07 -10.04
C ARG A 200 7.56 -10.30 -10.86
N VAL A 201 6.62 -9.37 -10.81
CA VAL A 201 5.52 -9.30 -11.79
C VAL A 201 6.09 -9.10 -13.20
N ASP A 202 5.41 -9.64 -14.20
CA ASP A 202 5.87 -9.62 -15.59
C ASP A 202 5.50 -8.30 -16.29
N ALA A 203 4.45 -7.63 -15.83
CA ALA A 203 4.08 -6.26 -16.18
C ALA A 203 3.30 -5.61 -15.04
N LEU A 204 3.38 -4.29 -14.94
CA LEU A 204 2.62 -3.52 -13.96
C LEU A 204 1.95 -2.30 -14.60
N GLY A 205 0.97 -1.70 -13.94
CA GLY A 205 0.36 -0.50 -14.47
C GLY A 205 -0.83 0.04 -13.71
N ILE A 206 -1.69 0.76 -14.44
CA ILE A 206 -2.87 1.43 -13.90
C ILE A 206 -4.10 1.13 -14.73
N ASN A 207 -5.23 0.94 -14.05
CA ASN A 207 -6.53 0.76 -14.66
C ASN A 207 -7.62 1.42 -13.82
N CYS A 208 -8.76 1.71 -14.44
CA CYS A 208 -9.95 2.26 -13.79
C CYS A 208 -9.71 3.61 -13.05
N GLY A 209 -10.71 4.06 -12.29
CA GLY A 209 -10.71 5.28 -11.47
C GLY A 209 -10.75 6.60 -12.26
N MET A 210 -10.05 6.68 -13.39
CA MET A 210 -9.81 7.92 -14.12
C MET A 210 -9.92 7.71 -15.64
N GLY A 211 -10.19 8.81 -16.34
CA GLY A 211 -10.07 8.90 -17.79
C GLY A 211 -8.61 8.94 -18.25
N PRO A 212 -8.36 8.83 -19.57
CA PRO A 212 -7.01 8.72 -20.12
C PRO A 212 -6.18 10.00 -19.95
N GLU A 213 -6.81 11.18 -19.87
CA GLU A 213 -6.11 12.45 -19.64
C GLU A 213 -5.57 12.55 -18.20
N GLN A 214 -6.40 12.21 -17.22
CA GLN A 214 -6.05 12.28 -15.81
C GLN A 214 -4.97 11.25 -15.42
N MET A 215 -4.83 10.15 -16.19
CA MET A 215 -3.80 9.14 -15.95
C MET A 215 -2.39 9.56 -16.39
N LEU A 216 -2.23 10.59 -17.22
CA LEU A 216 -0.92 10.95 -17.80
C LEU A 216 0.15 11.27 -16.74
N PRO A 217 -0.11 12.09 -15.69
CA PRO A 217 0.90 12.38 -14.66
C PRO A 217 1.34 11.12 -13.89
N ILE A 218 0.41 10.21 -13.62
CA ILE A 218 0.68 8.96 -12.91
C ILE A 218 1.54 8.02 -13.79
N LEU A 219 1.24 7.96 -15.08
CA LEU A 219 2.05 7.20 -16.04
C LEU A 219 3.49 7.74 -16.12
N GLU A 220 3.68 9.07 -16.10
CA GLU A 220 5.01 9.68 -16.07
C GLU A 220 5.81 9.22 -14.85
N ASP A 221 5.19 9.23 -13.67
CA ASP A 221 5.82 8.73 -12.44
C ASP A 221 6.14 7.23 -12.52
N ILE A 222 5.23 6.40 -13.03
CA ILE A 222 5.47 4.96 -13.20
C ILE A 222 6.68 4.71 -14.11
N LEU A 223 6.75 5.39 -15.26
CA LEU A 223 7.83 5.23 -16.25
C LEU A 223 9.21 5.67 -15.72
N LYS A 224 9.23 6.55 -14.72
CA LYS A 224 10.46 6.99 -14.05
C LYS A 224 11.10 5.85 -13.24
N TYR A 225 10.30 5.03 -12.57
CA TYR A 225 10.78 4.02 -11.62
C TYR A 225 10.73 2.59 -12.14
N ALA A 226 9.79 2.28 -13.04
CA ALA A 226 9.57 0.92 -13.50
C ALA A 226 10.58 0.50 -14.59
N SER A 227 11.07 -0.72 -14.46
CA SER A 227 11.94 -1.49 -15.35
C SER A 227 11.18 -2.54 -16.16
N VAL A 228 9.98 -2.92 -15.70
CA VAL A 228 9.10 -3.89 -16.37
C VAL A 228 8.13 -3.20 -17.35
N PRO A 229 7.56 -3.94 -18.31
CA PRO A 229 6.54 -3.43 -19.24
C PRO A 229 5.32 -2.83 -18.52
N ILE A 230 4.76 -1.77 -19.12
CA ILE A 230 3.72 -0.94 -18.51
C ILE A 230 2.34 -1.15 -19.16
N ILE A 231 1.33 -1.35 -18.31
CA ILE A 231 -0.08 -1.53 -18.68
C ILE A 231 -0.86 -0.24 -18.39
N VAL A 232 -1.73 0.18 -19.32
CA VAL A 232 -2.65 1.31 -19.10
C VAL A 232 -4.04 0.99 -19.64
N LYS A 233 -5.06 0.96 -18.77
CA LYS A 233 -6.47 0.69 -19.08
C LYS A 233 -7.41 1.76 -18.47
N PRO A 234 -7.51 2.96 -19.06
CA PRO A 234 -8.34 4.03 -18.52
C PRO A 234 -9.84 3.76 -18.73
N ASN A 235 -10.69 4.45 -17.97
CA ASN A 235 -12.13 4.53 -18.24
C ASN A 235 -12.39 5.40 -19.48
N ALA A 236 -13.56 5.24 -20.11
CA ALA A 236 -14.03 6.13 -21.19
C ALA A 236 -14.51 7.50 -20.65
N GLY A 237 -13.77 8.09 -19.72
CA GLY A 237 -14.18 9.27 -18.95
C GLY A 237 -14.71 8.94 -17.57
N LEU A 238 -15.25 9.96 -16.89
CA LEU A 238 -15.91 9.78 -15.61
C LEU A 238 -17.39 9.36 -15.85
N PRO A 239 -17.97 8.51 -14.99
CA PRO A 239 -19.35 8.07 -15.15
C PRO A 239 -20.31 9.26 -15.02
N LYS A 240 -21.29 9.32 -15.93
CA LYS A 240 -22.41 10.28 -15.98
C LYS A 240 -23.72 9.52 -16.15
N GLN A 241 -24.89 10.12 -15.93
CA GLN A 241 -26.18 9.48 -16.24
C GLN A 241 -27.01 10.34 -17.18
N ARG A 242 -27.77 9.69 -18.05
CA ARG A 242 -28.80 10.29 -18.89
C ARG A 242 -30.01 9.36 -18.86
N ASP A 243 -31.18 9.90 -18.53
CA ASP A 243 -32.45 9.16 -18.52
C ASP A 243 -32.46 7.88 -17.64
N GLY A 244 -31.69 7.85 -16.54
CA GLY A 244 -31.60 6.69 -15.64
C GLY A 244 -30.47 5.70 -15.99
N GLU A 245 -29.82 5.84 -17.15
CA GLU A 245 -28.71 4.98 -17.59
C GLU A 245 -27.35 5.65 -17.37
N VAL A 246 -26.39 4.90 -16.83
CA VAL A 246 -25.00 5.37 -16.69
C VAL A 246 -24.32 5.33 -18.06
N TYR A 247 -23.79 6.47 -18.50
CA TYR A 247 -23.02 6.60 -19.74
C TYR A 247 -21.66 7.26 -19.48
N TYR A 248 -20.77 7.11 -20.46
CA TYR A 248 -19.42 7.63 -20.47
C TYR A 248 -19.27 8.54 -21.69
N ASP A 249 -18.61 9.68 -21.53
CA ASP A 249 -18.65 10.77 -22.51
C ASP A 249 -17.41 10.88 -23.41
N VAL A 250 -16.39 10.05 -23.19
CA VAL A 250 -15.23 10.01 -24.09
C VAL A 250 -15.55 9.08 -25.25
N GLU A 251 -15.77 9.67 -26.43
CA GLU A 251 -16.03 8.94 -27.67
C GLU A 251 -14.78 8.17 -28.18
N PRO A 252 -14.96 7.13 -29.03
CA PRO A 252 -13.85 6.31 -29.56
C PRO A 252 -12.68 7.09 -30.15
N GLU A 253 -12.95 8.15 -30.93
CA GLU A 253 -11.90 8.99 -31.54
C GLU A 253 -11.06 9.73 -30.48
N GLN A 254 -11.73 10.28 -29.47
CA GLN A 254 -11.07 11.00 -28.41
C GLN A 254 -10.24 10.05 -27.54
N PHE A 255 -10.82 8.90 -27.18
CA PHE A 255 -10.13 7.85 -26.43
C PHE A 255 -8.84 7.41 -27.15
N ALA A 256 -8.95 7.06 -28.43
CA ALA A 256 -7.81 6.64 -29.24
C ALA A 256 -6.72 7.72 -29.35
N GLY A 257 -7.09 9.00 -29.44
CA GLY A 257 -6.16 10.12 -29.45
C GLY A 257 -5.32 10.22 -28.17
N TYR A 258 -5.92 9.98 -26.99
CA TYR A 258 -5.14 9.91 -25.75
C TYR A 258 -4.33 8.62 -25.64
N MET A 259 -4.86 7.49 -26.10
CA MET A 259 -4.12 6.22 -26.08
C MET A 259 -2.86 6.29 -26.96
N ALA A 260 -2.88 7.00 -28.08
CA ALA A 260 -1.69 7.29 -28.87
C ALA A 260 -0.62 8.03 -28.05
N LYS A 261 -1.01 9.06 -27.28
CA LYS A 261 -0.08 9.77 -26.37
C LYS A 261 0.48 8.83 -25.30
N ILE A 262 -0.34 7.96 -24.73
CA ILE A 262 0.06 6.96 -23.73
C ILE A 262 1.11 5.99 -24.30
N VAL A 263 0.94 5.55 -25.55
CA VAL A 263 1.95 4.74 -26.27
C VAL A 263 3.23 5.55 -26.50
N GLU A 264 3.12 6.82 -26.94
CA GLU A 264 4.28 7.70 -27.11
C GLU A 264 5.06 7.90 -25.80
N MET A 265 4.39 7.94 -24.65
CA MET A 265 5.04 8.05 -23.35
C MET A 265 5.85 6.79 -23.02
N GLY A 266 5.29 5.60 -23.29
CA GLY A 266 5.99 4.32 -23.10
C GLY A 266 5.12 3.19 -22.55
N ALA A 267 3.80 3.23 -22.74
CA ALA A 267 2.96 2.06 -22.45
C ALA A 267 3.23 0.94 -23.47
N HIS A 268 3.16 -0.30 -23.00
CA HIS A 268 3.48 -1.50 -23.79
C HIS A 268 2.26 -2.40 -23.99
N VAL A 269 1.32 -2.36 -23.04
CA VAL A 269 0.04 -3.05 -23.14
C VAL A 269 -1.05 -2.03 -22.86
N ILE A 270 -1.96 -1.84 -23.80
CA ILE A 270 -3.01 -0.83 -23.70
C ILE A 270 -4.39 -1.44 -23.91
N GLY A 271 -5.39 -0.91 -23.23
CA GLY A 271 -6.79 -1.34 -23.38
C GLY A 271 -7.72 -0.32 -22.77
N GLY A 272 -8.91 -0.76 -22.39
CA GLY A 272 -9.91 0.07 -21.73
C GLY A 272 -10.49 -0.59 -20.49
N CYS A 273 -11.07 0.21 -19.60
CA CYS A 273 -11.81 -0.24 -18.43
C CYS A 273 -13.28 0.18 -18.55
N CYS A 274 -13.89 0.78 -17.52
CA CYS A 274 -15.32 1.06 -17.50
C CYS A 274 -15.71 2.06 -18.60
N GLY A 275 -16.81 1.77 -19.30
CA GLY A 275 -17.33 2.59 -20.40
C GLY A 275 -16.71 2.33 -21.77
N THR A 276 -15.61 1.58 -21.84
CA THR A 276 -14.94 1.29 -23.12
C THR A 276 -15.59 0.11 -23.85
N THR A 277 -16.03 0.37 -25.08
CA THR A 277 -16.75 -0.61 -25.94
C THR A 277 -15.82 -1.18 -27.02
N PRO A 278 -16.25 -2.22 -27.78
CA PRO A 278 -15.49 -2.70 -28.93
C PRO A 278 -15.15 -1.60 -29.95
N ALA A 279 -16.01 -0.58 -30.12
CA ALA A 279 -15.72 0.56 -30.98
C ALA A 279 -14.52 1.39 -30.48
N HIS A 280 -14.38 1.56 -29.16
CA HIS A 280 -13.22 2.25 -28.56
C HIS A 280 -11.93 1.46 -28.80
N ILE A 281 -11.99 0.15 -28.59
CA ILE A 281 -10.84 -0.75 -28.79
C ILE A 281 -10.43 -0.77 -30.26
N GLN A 282 -11.40 -0.89 -31.18
CA GLN A 282 -11.13 -0.84 -32.61
C GLN A 282 -10.46 0.47 -33.01
N LYS A 283 -11.01 1.60 -32.56
CA LYS A 283 -10.44 2.91 -32.89
C LYS A 283 -9.04 3.10 -32.32
N MET A 284 -8.80 2.64 -31.09
CA MET A 284 -7.49 2.63 -30.44
C MET A 284 -6.48 1.79 -31.25
N VAL A 285 -6.84 0.58 -31.66
CA VAL A 285 -5.98 -0.31 -32.44
C VAL A 285 -5.67 0.32 -33.80
N GLU A 286 -6.68 0.79 -34.54
CA GLU A 286 -6.49 1.49 -35.82
C GLU A 286 -5.51 2.67 -35.71
N THR A 287 -5.60 3.44 -34.62
CA THR A 287 -4.77 4.63 -34.41
C THR A 287 -3.33 4.27 -34.03
N THR A 288 -3.11 3.17 -33.32
CA THR A 288 -1.83 2.89 -32.65
C THR A 288 -1.03 1.72 -33.22
N ARG A 289 -1.61 0.87 -34.08
CA ARG A 289 -0.98 -0.38 -34.56
C ARG A 289 0.36 -0.19 -35.27
N GLU A 290 0.50 0.92 -35.99
CA GLU A 290 1.72 1.26 -36.74
C GLU A 290 2.71 2.10 -35.91
N MET A 291 2.40 2.40 -34.64
CA MET A 291 3.28 3.18 -33.78
C MET A 291 4.45 2.32 -33.27
N SER A 292 5.62 2.94 -33.17
CA SER A 292 6.78 2.28 -32.57
C SER A 292 6.65 2.20 -31.05
N VAL A 293 6.82 1.01 -30.48
CA VAL A 293 6.91 0.83 -29.04
C VAL A 293 8.28 1.22 -28.53
N LYS A 294 8.32 2.08 -27.51
CA LYS A 294 9.55 2.34 -26.76
C LYS A 294 9.87 1.09 -25.93
N PRO A 295 11.08 0.50 -26.02
CA PRO A 295 11.40 -0.67 -25.24
C PRO A 295 11.42 -0.35 -23.75
N ALA A 296 10.98 -1.30 -22.92
CA ALA A 296 11.10 -1.20 -21.47
C ALA A 296 12.58 -1.00 -21.08
N THR A 297 12.87 0.05 -20.32
CA THR A 297 14.23 0.39 -19.91
C THR A 297 14.47 -0.02 -18.47
N LYS A 298 15.45 -0.89 -18.29
CA LYS A 298 15.88 -1.30 -16.95
C LYS A 298 16.41 -0.10 -16.16
N LYS A 299 15.87 0.12 -14.97
CA LYS A 299 16.31 1.20 -14.06
C LYS A 299 17.34 0.67 -13.08
N ASP A 300 18.43 1.40 -12.91
CA ASP A 300 19.49 1.09 -11.94
C ASP A 300 19.33 1.97 -10.70
N ILE A 301 18.20 1.80 -10.01
CA ILE A 301 17.83 2.57 -8.81
C ILE A 301 17.62 1.59 -7.67
N THR A 302 18.44 1.70 -6.62
CA THR A 302 18.25 0.92 -5.40
C THR A 302 17.15 1.55 -4.55
N MET A 303 16.09 0.80 -4.29
CA MET A 303 14.90 1.27 -3.56
C MET A 303 14.37 0.23 -2.59
N VAL A 304 14.01 0.69 -1.40
CA VAL A 304 13.20 -0.05 -0.41
C VAL A 304 11.89 0.70 -0.20
N SER A 305 10.82 -0.01 0.15
CA SER A 305 9.51 0.62 0.35
C SER A 305 8.76 0.04 1.54
N SER A 306 7.91 0.86 2.14
CA SER A 306 6.81 0.46 3.03
C SER A 306 5.51 0.46 2.23
N TYR A 307 4.38 0.36 2.94
CA TYR A 307 3.06 0.55 2.35
C TYR A 307 2.84 1.97 1.79
N GLY A 308 3.51 2.98 2.36
CA GLY A 308 3.21 4.39 2.13
C GLY A 308 4.21 5.14 1.26
N HIS A 309 5.49 4.75 1.32
CA HIS A 309 6.58 5.49 0.70
C HIS A 309 7.79 4.61 0.34
N ALA A 310 8.60 5.05 -0.64
CA ALA A 310 9.86 4.42 -1.01
C ALA A 310 11.09 5.31 -0.71
N VAL A 311 12.14 4.70 -0.18
CA VAL A 311 13.44 5.33 0.03
C VAL A 311 14.41 4.93 -1.06
N ILE A 312 14.96 5.92 -1.76
CA ILE A 312 15.97 5.75 -2.80
C ILE A 312 17.37 5.85 -2.19
N LEU A 313 18.23 4.87 -2.48
CA LEU A 313 19.62 4.84 -2.02
C LEU A 313 20.59 5.28 -3.12
N GLY A 314 21.78 5.73 -2.71
CA GLY A 314 22.90 6.04 -3.60
C GLY A 314 23.02 7.50 -4.03
N GLY A 315 22.04 8.34 -3.67
CA GLY A 315 22.09 9.80 -3.76
C GLY A 315 22.43 10.44 -2.40
N LYS A 316 21.52 11.26 -1.87
CA LYS A 316 21.60 11.76 -0.49
C LYS A 316 21.77 10.57 0.48
N PRO A 317 22.73 10.60 1.43
CA PRO A 317 22.86 9.52 2.40
C PRO A 317 21.57 9.36 3.21
N MET A 318 21.17 8.11 3.47
CA MET A 318 19.98 7.81 4.26
C MET A 318 20.33 7.38 5.69
N ILE A 319 19.39 7.55 6.60
CA ILE A 319 19.54 7.16 8.01
C ILE A 319 18.69 5.92 8.27
N ILE A 320 19.33 4.85 8.75
CA ILE A 320 18.68 3.66 9.28
C ILE A 320 18.73 3.74 10.81
N GLY A 321 17.59 3.75 11.48
CA GLY A 321 17.51 3.88 12.93
C GLY A 321 17.78 2.56 13.67
N GLU A 322 18.81 2.52 14.52
CA GLU A 322 19.33 1.30 15.21
C GLU A 322 18.64 0.93 16.55
N ARG A 323 17.58 1.64 16.96
CA ARG A 323 17.08 1.57 18.34
C ARG A 323 16.24 0.34 18.65
N ILE A 324 15.53 -0.23 17.66
CA ILE A 324 14.71 -1.45 17.81
C ILE A 324 15.64 -2.67 17.72
N ASN A 325 16.44 -2.85 18.78
CA ASN A 325 17.44 -3.92 18.85
C ASN A 325 17.77 -4.23 20.32
N PRO A 326 17.61 -5.48 20.80
CA PRO A 326 17.84 -5.86 22.19
C PRO A 326 19.31 -5.83 22.63
N THR A 327 20.26 -5.82 21.70
CA THR A 327 21.70 -5.94 21.99
C THR A 327 22.18 -4.81 22.91
N GLY A 328 22.67 -5.18 24.11
CA GLY A 328 23.14 -4.23 25.12
C GLY A 328 22.05 -3.35 25.78
N LYS A 329 20.77 -3.50 25.42
CA LYS A 329 19.67 -2.65 25.92
C LYS A 329 18.74 -3.41 26.87
N LYS A 330 19.01 -3.30 28.19
CA LYS A 330 18.25 -4.01 29.24
C LYS A 330 16.73 -3.76 29.17
N LYS A 331 16.30 -2.52 28.94
CA LYS A 331 14.88 -2.18 28.85
C LYS A 331 14.19 -2.81 27.65
N PHE A 332 14.82 -2.75 26.48
CA PHE A 332 14.28 -3.35 25.26
C PHE A 332 14.20 -4.88 25.37
N LYS A 333 15.21 -5.52 25.97
CA LYS A 333 15.16 -6.96 26.29
C LYS A 333 13.97 -7.31 27.18
N GLN A 334 13.68 -6.48 28.19
CA GLN A 334 12.57 -6.70 29.09
C GLN A 334 11.23 -6.50 28.37
N ALA A 335 11.11 -5.46 27.54
CA ALA A 335 9.92 -5.21 26.74
C ALA A 335 9.57 -6.39 25.82
N LEU A 336 10.56 -6.99 25.13
CA LEU A 336 10.33 -8.20 24.33
C LEU A 336 9.85 -9.39 25.17
N LYS A 337 10.35 -9.56 26.40
CA LYS A 337 9.95 -10.66 27.29
C LYS A 337 8.55 -10.46 27.87
N ASP A 338 8.19 -9.22 28.15
CA ASP A 338 6.90 -8.85 28.75
C ASP A 338 5.82 -8.58 27.69
N HIS A 339 6.14 -8.72 26.39
CA HIS A 339 5.27 -8.34 25.27
C HIS A 339 4.78 -6.87 25.35
N ASP A 340 5.65 -5.96 25.81
CA ASP A 340 5.39 -4.52 25.85
C ASP A 340 5.56 -3.92 24.45
N MET A 341 4.52 -4.10 23.62
CA MET A 341 4.50 -3.63 22.23
C MET A 341 4.54 -2.11 22.13
N ASP A 342 3.87 -1.38 23.02
CA ASP A 342 3.87 0.09 22.98
C ASP A 342 5.27 0.67 23.14
N TYR A 343 6.10 0.09 24.02
CA TYR A 343 7.50 0.51 24.13
C TYR A 343 8.27 0.33 22.80
N ILE A 344 8.03 -0.78 22.08
CA ILE A 344 8.68 -1.07 20.79
C ILE A 344 8.21 -0.08 19.72
N LEU A 345 6.90 0.14 19.61
CA LEU A 345 6.29 1.08 18.66
C LEU A 345 6.75 2.51 18.93
N LYS A 346 6.86 2.91 20.19
CA LYS A 346 7.37 4.21 20.60
C LYS A 346 8.82 4.44 20.19
N GLU A 347 9.70 3.43 20.26
CA GLU A 347 11.06 3.55 19.73
C GLU A 347 11.04 3.73 18.21
N GLY A 348 10.13 3.07 17.48
CA GLY A 348 9.92 3.30 16.04
C GLY A 348 9.50 4.74 15.72
N ILE A 349 8.42 5.22 16.33
CA ILE A 349 7.90 6.60 16.16
C ILE A 349 8.95 7.63 16.55
N THR A 350 9.63 7.43 17.68
CA THR A 350 10.67 8.37 18.14
C THR A 350 11.80 8.47 17.12
N GLN A 351 12.21 7.38 16.51
CA GLN A 351 13.25 7.40 15.49
C GLN A 351 12.79 8.11 14.22
N GLN A 352 11.55 7.88 13.78
CA GLN A 352 10.94 8.61 12.66
C GLN A 352 10.93 10.13 12.94
N ASP A 353 10.44 10.55 14.11
CA ASP A 353 10.39 11.95 14.53
C ASP A 353 11.79 12.59 14.61
N LYS A 354 12.84 11.78 14.83
CA LYS A 354 14.24 12.20 14.87
C LYS A 354 14.94 12.11 13.51
N GLY A 355 14.23 11.81 12.43
CA GLY A 355 14.75 11.85 11.07
C GLY A 355 15.33 10.54 10.55
N ALA A 356 14.95 9.40 11.12
CA ALA A 356 15.19 8.11 10.46
C ALA A 356 14.41 8.04 9.14
N HIS A 357 15.02 7.41 8.13
CA HIS A 357 14.39 7.17 6.83
C HIS A 357 13.99 5.69 6.69
N ILE A 358 14.71 4.80 7.38
CA ILE A 358 14.46 3.36 7.46
C ILE A 358 14.59 2.97 8.95
N LEU A 359 13.85 1.97 9.43
CA LEU A 359 13.98 1.44 10.79
C LEU A 359 14.61 0.05 10.76
N ASP A 360 15.74 -0.13 11.45
CA ASP A 360 16.32 -1.45 11.72
C ASP A 360 15.49 -2.15 12.80
N VAL A 361 15.06 -3.39 12.53
CA VAL A 361 14.20 -4.18 13.41
C VAL A 361 14.87 -5.52 13.70
N ASN A 362 15.43 -5.62 14.91
CA ASN A 362 16.01 -6.82 15.46
C ASN A 362 15.28 -7.20 16.74
N VAL A 363 14.74 -8.41 16.79
CA VAL A 363 14.07 -8.97 17.99
C VAL A 363 14.80 -10.18 18.57
N GLY A 364 16.02 -10.45 18.09
CA GLY A 364 16.79 -11.65 18.44
C GLY A 364 17.12 -11.73 19.93
N LEU A 365 16.52 -12.69 20.62
CA LEU A 365 16.75 -12.95 22.04
C LEU A 365 16.65 -14.47 22.30
N PRO A 366 17.63 -15.11 22.97
CA PRO A 366 17.66 -16.58 23.10
C PRO A 366 16.44 -17.24 23.78
N ASP A 367 15.68 -16.48 24.57
CA ASP A 367 14.58 -17.00 25.40
C ASP A 367 13.18 -16.74 24.81
N ILE A 368 13.08 -16.29 23.55
CA ILE A 368 11.79 -15.99 22.90
C ILE A 368 11.64 -16.73 21.57
N ASP A 369 10.40 -16.88 21.11
CA ASP A 369 10.10 -17.33 19.75
C ASP A 369 10.35 -16.16 18.78
N GLU A 370 11.56 -16.11 18.21
CA GLU A 370 11.98 -15.04 17.31
C GLU A 370 11.09 -14.94 16.04
N PRO A 371 10.74 -16.03 15.33
CA PRO A 371 9.80 -15.95 14.21
C PRO A 371 8.43 -15.35 14.58
N ALA A 372 7.83 -15.78 15.70
CA ALA A 372 6.53 -15.25 16.13
C ALA A 372 6.62 -13.76 16.53
N MET A 373 7.61 -13.40 17.34
CA MET A 373 7.85 -12.03 17.79
C MET A 373 8.17 -11.10 16.62
N MET A 374 8.99 -11.54 15.66
CA MET A 374 9.33 -10.74 14.48
C MET A 374 8.08 -10.45 13.64
N LYS A 375 7.22 -11.44 13.45
CA LYS A 375 5.95 -11.28 12.74
C LYS A 375 5.06 -10.24 13.42
N GLU A 376 4.88 -10.35 14.73
CA GLU A 376 4.07 -9.42 15.54
C GLU A 376 4.64 -8.00 15.48
N VAL A 377 5.93 -7.83 15.74
CA VAL A 377 6.61 -6.53 15.74
C VAL A 377 6.54 -5.85 14.36
N ILE A 378 6.70 -6.59 13.27
CA ILE A 378 6.58 -6.03 11.91
C ILE A 378 5.15 -5.57 11.62
N MET A 379 4.13 -6.38 11.96
CA MET A 379 2.73 -6.02 11.73
C MET A 379 2.33 -4.76 12.50
N GLU A 380 2.78 -4.64 13.74
CA GLU A 380 2.48 -3.46 14.57
C GLU A 380 3.32 -2.24 14.16
N LEU A 381 4.59 -2.39 13.78
CA LEU A 381 5.39 -1.24 13.33
C LEU A 381 4.87 -0.64 12.02
N GLN A 382 4.46 -1.48 11.07
CA GLN A 382 3.93 -1.00 9.79
C GLN A 382 2.53 -0.37 9.93
N SER A 383 1.84 -0.54 11.07
CA SER A 383 0.58 0.14 11.34
C SER A 383 0.81 1.59 11.77
N VAL A 384 1.83 1.85 12.61
CA VAL A 384 2.14 3.18 13.15
C VAL A 384 3.14 3.99 12.34
N SER A 385 3.96 3.35 11.49
CA SER A 385 5.03 3.99 10.74
C SER A 385 4.96 3.69 9.26
N SER A 386 5.08 4.75 8.46
CA SER A 386 5.21 4.65 7.00
C SER A 386 6.68 4.55 6.55
N LEU A 387 7.64 4.43 7.46
CA LEU A 387 9.04 4.20 7.09
C LEU A 387 9.26 2.76 6.64
N PRO A 388 10.09 2.51 5.60
CA PRO A 388 10.53 1.17 5.27
C PRO A 388 11.27 0.51 6.44
N LEU A 389 11.12 -0.80 6.57
CA LEU A 389 11.81 -1.59 7.59
C LEU A 389 13.02 -2.34 7.01
N GLN A 390 14.07 -2.41 7.82
CA GLN A 390 15.18 -3.32 7.66
C GLN A 390 14.97 -4.50 8.62
N ILE A 391 14.67 -5.67 8.06
CA ILE A 391 14.48 -6.91 8.81
C ILE A 391 15.87 -7.42 9.18
N ASP A 392 16.24 -7.37 10.47
CA ASP A 392 17.55 -7.76 10.99
C ASP A 392 17.47 -9.05 11.82
N THR A 393 17.85 -10.16 11.20
CA THR A 393 17.86 -11.49 11.82
C THR A 393 18.84 -12.43 11.12
N VAL A 394 19.36 -13.39 11.88
CA VAL A 394 20.15 -14.53 11.38
C VAL A 394 19.33 -15.81 11.27
N ASP A 395 18.09 -15.82 11.79
CA ASP A 395 17.16 -16.95 11.67
C ASP A 395 16.40 -16.86 10.34
N ILE A 396 16.66 -17.82 9.47
CA ILE A 396 16.04 -17.92 8.14
C ILE A 396 14.51 -18.07 8.24
N THR A 397 14.01 -18.73 9.29
CA THR A 397 12.57 -18.91 9.53
C THR A 397 11.91 -17.58 9.89
N ALA A 398 12.55 -16.80 10.76
CA ALA A 398 12.07 -15.47 11.13
C ALA A 398 12.12 -14.51 9.94
N MET A 399 13.20 -14.58 9.15
CA MET A 399 13.36 -13.80 7.91
C MET A 399 12.23 -14.10 6.91
N GLU A 400 11.97 -15.37 6.61
CA GLU A 400 10.89 -15.77 5.69
C GLU A 400 9.52 -15.32 6.20
N ALA A 401 9.22 -15.57 7.48
CA ALA A 401 7.96 -15.17 8.11
C ALA A 401 7.73 -13.65 8.01
N ALA A 402 8.77 -12.86 8.31
CA ALA A 402 8.77 -11.41 8.22
C ALA A 402 8.57 -10.91 6.78
N MET A 403 9.36 -11.43 5.83
CA MET A 403 9.30 -11.01 4.43
C MET A 403 7.96 -11.33 3.78
N ARG A 404 7.32 -12.44 4.16
CA ARG A 404 6.01 -12.84 3.65
C ARG A 404 4.93 -11.79 3.97
N ILE A 405 4.89 -11.31 5.21
CA ILE A 405 3.85 -10.38 5.69
C ILE A 405 4.21 -8.90 5.59
N TYR A 406 5.46 -8.55 5.27
CA TYR A 406 5.86 -7.15 5.19
C TYR A 406 5.16 -6.42 4.03
N ASN A 407 4.45 -5.32 4.29
CA ASN A 407 3.81 -4.53 3.23
C ASN A 407 4.80 -3.56 2.57
N GLY A 408 5.39 -4.00 1.45
CA GLY A 408 6.40 -3.24 0.68
C GLY A 408 7.59 -4.12 0.27
N LYS A 409 8.71 -3.48 -0.09
CA LYS A 409 9.99 -4.15 -0.35
C LYS A 409 10.99 -3.86 0.78
N PRO A 410 11.31 -4.84 1.63
CA PRO A 410 12.13 -4.59 2.82
C PRO A 410 13.61 -4.45 2.46
N MET A 411 14.38 -3.84 3.36
CA MET A 411 15.82 -4.12 3.44
C MET A 411 16.01 -5.40 4.27
N VAL A 412 16.92 -6.28 3.85
CA VAL A 412 17.17 -7.55 4.55
C VAL A 412 18.60 -7.56 5.08
N ASN A 413 18.73 -7.59 6.40
CA ASN A 413 19.98 -7.68 7.12
C ASN A 413 20.08 -9.09 7.75
N SER A 414 20.91 -10.00 7.23
CA SER A 414 21.80 -9.85 6.07
C SER A 414 22.12 -11.17 5.39
N VAL A 415 22.82 -11.06 4.25
CA VAL A 415 23.58 -12.15 3.65
C VAL A 415 25.08 -11.92 3.87
N ASN A 416 25.87 -12.97 3.94
CA ASN A 416 27.32 -12.90 3.94
C ASN A 416 27.93 -13.75 2.82
N GLY A 417 29.23 -13.62 2.61
CA GLY A 417 29.97 -14.29 1.53
C GLY A 417 30.17 -15.78 1.71
N LYS A 418 29.66 -16.43 2.77
CA LYS A 418 29.69 -17.90 2.91
C LYS A 418 28.64 -18.52 2.00
N GLN A 419 29.01 -19.55 1.25
CA GLN A 419 28.09 -20.18 0.28
C GLN A 419 26.78 -20.67 0.91
N GLU A 420 26.85 -21.33 2.07
CA GLU A 420 25.67 -21.84 2.79
C GLU A 420 24.67 -20.72 3.15
N ASN A 421 25.17 -19.54 3.54
CA ASN A 421 24.31 -18.42 3.89
C ASN A 421 23.69 -17.76 2.64
N MET A 422 24.45 -17.63 1.55
CA MET A 422 23.93 -17.17 0.26
C MET A 422 22.83 -18.09 -0.29
N ASP A 423 23.04 -19.40 -0.22
CA ASP A 423 22.09 -20.42 -0.68
C ASP A 423 20.81 -20.45 0.17
N ALA A 424 20.88 -20.02 1.44
CA ALA A 424 19.71 -19.89 2.31
C ALA A 424 18.94 -18.57 2.08
N VAL A 425 19.64 -17.44 1.91
CA VAL A 425 19.01 -16.10 1.88
C VAL A 425 18.53 -15.71 0.47
N PHE A 426 19.31 -15.96 -0.59
CA PHE A 426 18.94 -15.51 -1.94
C PHE A 426 17.63 -16.09 -2.49
N PRO A 427 17.23 -17.35 -2.19
CA PRO A 427 15.91 -17.83 -2.55
C PRO A 427 14.77 -16.98 -1.95
N LEU A 428 14.92 -16.51 -0.71
CA LEU A 428 13.93 -15.65 -0.05
C LEU A 428 13.84 -14.28 -0.73
N ILE A 429 14.99 -13.66 -1.05
CA ILE A 429 15.05 -12.40 -1.80
C ILE A 429 14.41 -12.55 -3.18
N LYS A 430 14.63 -13.69 -3.85
CA LYS A 430 14.01 -13.97 -5.14
C LYS A 430 12.49 -14.09 -5.03
N ARG A 431 12.00 -14.71 -3.96
CA ARG A 431 10.58 -15.05 -3.75
C ARG A 431 9.75 -13.85 -3.27
N TYR A 432 10.22 -13.12 -2.28
CA TYR A 432 9.47 -12.04 -1.62
C TYR A 432 9.94 -10.63 -2.03
N GLY A 433 11.02 -10.55 -2.82
CA GLY A 433 11.72 -9.30 -3.08
C GLY A 433 12.53 -8.83 -1.87
N GLY A 434 13.35 -7.80 -2.07
CA GLY A 434 14.09 -7.16 -0.99
C GLY A 434 15.37 -6.51 -1.51
N VAL A 435 15.91 -5.57 -0.74
CA VAL A 435 17.29 -5.10 -0.94
C VAL A 435 18.15 -5.77 0.13
N VAL A 436 19.03 -6.68 -0.29
CA VAL A 436 19.81 -7.50 0.64
C VAL A 436 21.13 -6.81 1.00
N ILE A 437 21.45 -6.78 2.29
CA ILE A 437 22.73 -6.29 2.79
C ILE A 437 23.74 -7.43 2.74
N GLY A 438 24.76 -7.29 1.89
CA GLY A 438 25.91 -8.19 1.79
C GLY A 438 27.03 -7.79 2.73
N LEU A 439 27.22 -8.54 3.82
CA LEU A 439 28.35 -8.37 4.74
C LEU A 439 29.62 -8.93 4.12
N THR A 440 30.71 -8.17 4.10
CA THR A 440 32.00 -8.63 3.58
C THR A 440 32.74 -9.54 4.56
N ILE A 441 32.14 -10.69 4.85
CA ILE A 441 32.67 -11.80 5.64
C ILE A 441 32.44 -13.09 4.83
N ASP A 442 33.45 -13.93 4.72
CA ASP A 442 33.37 -15.19 3.97
C ASP A 442 33.77 -16.38 4.86
N GLU A 443 34.15 -17.50 4.26
CA GLU A 443 34.56 -18.71 4.95
C GLU A 443 35.81 -18.50 5.82
N ASP A 444 36.71 -17.59 5.42
CA ASP A 444 37.95 -17.26 6.14
C ASP A 444 37.75 -16.13 7.17
N GLY A 445 36.52 -15.61 7.31
CA GLY A 445 36.16 -14.55 8.24
C GLY A 445 36.18 -13.17 7.59
N ILE A 446 36.47 -12.14 8.38
CA ILE A 446 36.46 -10.75 7.91
C ILE A 446 37.84 -10.41 7.33
N PRO A 447 37.95 -10.02 6.05
CA PRO A 447 39.25 -9.65 5.51
C PRO A 447 39.82 -8.40 6.19
N ALA A 448 41.11 -8.46 6.54
CA ALA A 448 41.84 -7.37 7.20
C ALA A 448 42.13 -6.17 6.28
N THR A 449 42.07 -6.35 4.95
CA THR A 449 42.39 -5.31 3.97
C THR A 449 41.16 -4.85 3.21
N ALA A 450 41.19 -3.60 2.72
CA ALA A 450 40.11 -3.04 1.92
C ALA A 450 39.88 -3.86 0.63
N ASP A 451 40.95 -4.26 -0.05
CA ASP A 451 40.87 -5.10 -1.25
C ASP A 451 40.27 -6.48 -0.95
N GLY A 452 40.54 -7.05 0.23
CA GLY A 452 39.90 -8.28 0.67
C GLY A 452 38.39 -8.13 0.77
N ARG A 453 37.92 -7.09 1.43
CA ARG A 453 36.47 -6.80 1.58
C ARG A 453 35.80 -6.56 0.23
N VAL A 454 36.46 -5.83 -0.67
CA VAL A 454 35.99 -5.61 -2.06
C VAL A 454 35.88 -6.92 -2.84
N ARG A 455 36.80 -7.88 -2.65
CA ARG A 455 36.70 -9.20 -3.30
C ARG A 455 35.48 -9.99 -2.80
N VAL A 456 35.22 -9.98 -1.48
CA VAL A 456 34.03 -10.64 -0.91
C VAL A 456 32.74 -9.98 -1.43
N ALA A 457 32.69 -8.65 -1.52
CA ALA A 457 31.56 -7.95 -2.13
C ALA A 457 31.29 -8.42 -3.57
N GLY A 458 32.35 -8.59 -4.38
CA GLY A 458 32.24 -9.14 -5.73
C GLY A 458 31.71 -10.58 -5.76
N LYS A 459 32.17 -11.43 -4.84
CA LYS A 459 31.67 -12.80 -4.67
C LYS A 459 30.15 -12.82 -4.44
N ILE A 460 29.67 -12.00 -3.50
CA ILE A 460 28.24 -11.90 -3.16
C ILE A 460 27.42 -11.43 -4.39
N ILE A 461 27.90 -10.40 -5.10
CA ILE A 461 27.19 -9.84 -6.26
C ILE A 461 27.11 -10.85 -7.41
N GLU A 462 28.21 -11.54 -7.73
CA GLU A 462 28.21 -12.56 -8.79
C GLU A 462 27.37 -13.78 -8.42
N GLU A 463 27.33 -14.15 -7.13
CA GLU A 463 26.47 -15.23 -6.67
C GLU A 463 24.99 -14.87 -6.76
N ALA A 464 24.60 -13.68 -6.27
CA ALA A 464 23.24 -13.18 -6.32
C ALA A 464 22.67 -13.16 -7.76
N LYS A 465 23.52 -12.85 -8.75
CA LYS A 465 23.17 -12.88 -10.17
C LYS A 465 22.70 -14.27 -10.64
N LYS A 466 23.25 -15.36 -10.11
CA LYS A 466 22.82 -16.74 -10.43
C LYS A 466 21.39 -17.01 -9.98
N TYR A 467 20.94 -16.32 -8.94
CA TYR A 467 19.56 -16.36 -8.44
C TYR A 467 18.62 -15.37 -9.15
N GLY A 468 19.14 -14.58 -10.10
CA GLY A 468 18.40 -13.53 -10.81
C GLY A 468 18.18 -12.27 -9.97
N ILE A 469 19.00 -12.04 -8.94
CA ILE A 469 19.00 -10.82 -8.14
C ILE A 469 19.94 -9.82 -8.81
N ASP A 470 19.45 -8.61 -9.01
CA ASP A 470 20.22 -7.55 -9.67
C ASP A 470 21.07 -6.77 -8.67
N LYS A 471 22.13 -6.10 -9.16
CA LYS A 471 22.95 -5.20 -8.36
C LYS A 471 22.15 -4.09 -7.68
N LYS A 472 21.07 -3.61 -8.32
CA LYS A 472 20.19 -2.59 -7.71
C LYS A 472 19.51 -3.09 -6.42
N ASP A 473 19.43 -4.40 -6.23
CA ASP A 473 18.81 -5.06 -5.07
C ASP A 473 19.85 -5.51 -4.03
N ILE A 474 21.09 -5.05 -4.14
CA ILE A 474 22.20 -5.40 -3.24
C ILE A 474 22.82 -4.12 -2.70
N VAL A 475 23.02 -4.09 -1.38
CA VAL A 475 23.79 -3.05 -0.68
C VAL A 475 24.92 -3.74 0.07
N ILE A 476 26.12 -3.17 0.06
CA ILE A 476 27.28 -3.82 0.70
C ILE A 476 27.60 -3.15 2.04
N ASP A 477 27.72 -3.95 3.09
CA ASP A 477 28.34 -3.55 4.35
C ASP A 477 29.79 -4.07 4.40
N VAL A 478 30.73 -3.13 4.36
CA VAL A 478 32.16 -3.45 4.42
C VAL A 478 32.68 -3.66 5.84
N LEU A 479 31.81 -3.67 6.84
CA LEU A 479 32.04 -3.92 8.27
C LEU A 479 32.93 -2.88 8.97
N ALA A 480 32.33 -2.07 9.83
CA ALA A 480 33.07 -1.16 10.72
C ALA A 480 33.65 -1.93 11.92
N MET A 481 34.98 -2.02 11.98
CA MET A 481 35.70 -2.66 13.10
C MET A 481 36.00 -1.67 14.21
N THR A 482 35.94 -2.13 15.46
CA THR A 482 36.21 -1.30 16.63
C THR A 482 37.67 -0.85 16.69
N ILE A 483 37.93 0.47 16.68
CA ILE A 483 39.30 1.00 16.58
C ILE A 483 40.15 0.80 17.84
N SER A 484 39.52 0.50 18.99
CA SER A 484 40.23 0.18 20.22
C SER A 484 40.95 -1.18 20.17
N SER A 485 40.45 -2.11 19.35
CA SER A 485 41.06 -3.42 19.10
C SER A 485 41.73 -3.52 17.73
N GLU A 486 41.27 -2.74 16.75
CA GLU A 486 41.76 -2.74 15.36
C GLU A 486 42.20 -1.34 14.93
N PRO A 487 43.46 -0.92 15.20
CA PRO A 487 43.91 0.48 15.03
C PRO A 487 43.76 1.03 13.60
N GLU A 488 43.91 0.17 12.59
CA GLU A 488 43.75 0.54 11.17
C GLU A 488 42.32 0.34 10.64
N GLY A 489 41.41 -0.19 11.47
CA GLY A 489 40.06 -0.58 11.06
C GLY A 489 39.24 0.55 10.43
N ALA A 490 39.37 1.78 10.96
CA ALA A 490 38.70 2.95 10.38
C ALA A 490 39.15 3.24 8.95
N LYS A 491 40.48 3.26 8.70
CA LYS A 491 41.03 3.56 7.37
C LYS A 491 40.66 2.51 6.35
N VAL A 492 40.78 1.23 6.74
CA VAL A 492 40.38 0.08 5.91
C VAL A 492 38.90 0.16 5.53
N THR A 493 38.03 0.51 6.48
CA THR A 493 36.58 0.63 6.23
C THR A 493 36.28 1.75 5.25
N LEU A 494 36.87 2.94 5.43
CA LEU A 494 36.67 4.09 4.53
C LEU A 494 37.19 3.81 3.12
N GLU A 495 38.35 3.17 2.99
CA GLU A 495 38.92 2.78 1.70
C GLU A 495 38.06 1.73 1.00
N ALA A 496 37.54 0.75 1.74
CA ALA A 496 36.67 -0.29 1.21
C ALA A 496 35.33 0.28 0.71
N LEU A 497 34.70 1.20 1.46
CA LEU A 497 33.47 1.90 1.04
C LEU A 497 33.65 2.55 -0.33
N LYS A 498 34.74 3.32 -0.47
CA LYS A 498 35.06 4.03 -1.70
C LYS A 498 35.29 3.04 -2.86
N LYS A 499 36.11 2.02 -2.65
CA LYS A 499 36.44 1.02 -3.68
C LYS A 499 35.22 0.22 -4.13
N VAL A 500 34.33 -0.18 -3.22
CA VAL A 500 33.10 -0.92 -3.59
C VAL A 500 32.21 -0.06 -4.50
N ARG A 501 32.03 1.22 -4.17
CA ARG A 501 31.28 2.17 -5.01
C ARG A 501 31.88 2.33 -6.39
N GLU A 502 33.20 2.53 -6.47
CA GLU A 502 33.92 2.76 -7.73
C GLU A 502 33.98 1.52 -8.63
N ILE A 503 34.15 0.33 -8.05
CA ILE A 503 34.36 -0.91 -8.81
C ILE A 503 33.03 -1.54 -9.24
N TYR A 504 32.05 -1.62 -8.35
CA TYR A 504 30.82 -2.37 -8.61
C TYR A 504 29.60 -1.50 -8.89
N GLY A 505 29.62 -0.22 -8.54
CA GLY A 505 28.51 0.72 -8.71
C GLY A 505 27.34 0.52 -7.74
N VAL A 506 27.47 -0.36 -6.75
CA VAL A 506 26.40 -0.68 -5.79
C VAL A 506 26.30 0.33 -4.65
N CYS A 507 25.16 0.38 -3.96
CA CYS A 507 25.04 1.16 -2.73
C CYS A 507 25.79 0.50 -1.56
N THR A 508 26.14 1.29 -0.55
CA THR A 508 26.82 0.80 0.67
C THR A 508 26.07 1.19 1.93
N VAL A 509 26.14 0.32 2.93
CA VAL A 509 25.58 0.53 4.28
C VAL A 509 26.67 0.28 5.32
N LEU A 510 26.51 0.82 6.51
CA LEU A 510 27.45 0.59 7.60
C LEU A 510 26.78 0.72 8.96
N GLY A 511 27.05 -0.24 9.84
CA GLY A 511 26.90 -0.10 11.29
C GLY A 511 27.90 0.91 11.88
N VAL A 512 27.60 2.20 11.77
CA VAL A 512 28.55 3.29 12.13
C VAL A 512 28.92 3.22 13.62
N SER A 513 27.98 2.90 14.50
CA SER A 513 28.17 2.87 15.95
C SER A 513 29.21 1.85 16.44
N ASN A 514 29.58 0.86 15.61
CA ASN A 514 30.52 -0.20 15.95
C ASN A 514 31.97 0.29 16.09
N ILE A 515 32.30 1.39 15.42
CA ILE A 515 33.66 1.96 15.37
C ILE A 515 34.21 2.30 16.76
N SER A 516 33.33 2.68 17.70
CA SER A 516 33.70 3.29 18.98
C SER A 516 33.54 2.38 20.20
N PHE A 517 33.23 1.09 20.03
CA PHE A 517 33.09 0.20 21.18
C PHE A 517 34.36 0.20 22.06
N GLY A 518 34.16 0.21 23.38
CA GLY A 518 35.25 0.26 24.36
C GLY A 518 35.90 1.63 24.57
N LEU A 519 35.53 2.68 23.81
CA LEU A 519 36.09 4.03 23.99
C LEU A 519 35.19 4.95 24.83
N PRO A 520 35.77 5.90 25.60
CA PRO A 520 35.00 6.95 26.24
C PRO A 520 34.44 7.93 25.21
N TYR A 521 33.34 8.59 25.55
CA TYR A 521 32.69 9.61 24.73
C TYR A 521 32.48 9.20 23.25
N ARG A 522 31.89 8.01 23.07
CA ARG A 522 31.53 7.43 21.76
C ARG A 522 30.86 8.39 20.77
N PRO A 523 29.96 9.32 21.17
CA PRO A 523 29.31 10.23 20.23
C PRO A 523 30.29 11.03 19.36
N ALA A 524 31.42 11.49 19.90
CA ALA A 524 32.42 12.23 19.12
C ALA A 524 33.11 11.37 18.07
N VAL A 525 33.46 10.12 18.40
CA VAL A 525 34.10 9.21 17.45
C VAL A 525 33.10 8.82 16.37
N ASN A 526 31.88 8.46 16.75
CA ASN A 526 30.81 8.08 15.83
C ASN A 526 30.48 9.21 14.85
N SER A 527 30.29 10.44 15.32
CA SER A 527 29.90 11.57 14.47
C SER A 527 30.97 11.97 13.45
N ASN A 528 32.25 11.98 13.85
CA ASN A 528 33.36 12.27 12.94
C ASN A 528 33.57 11.14 11.93
N PHE A 529 33.53 9.88 12.38
CA PHE A 529 33.64 8.73 11.49
C PHE A 529 32.48 8.68 10.50
N TYR A 530 31.26 9.02 10.94
CA TYR A 530 30.08 9.07 10.08
C TYR A 530 30.24 10.07 8.94
N THR A 531 30.70 11.29 9.24
CA THR A 531 31.00 12.30 8.20
C THR A 531 32.05 11.80 7.21
N MET A 532 33.11 11.16 7.69
CA MET A 532 34.14 10.58 6.82
C MET A 532 33.58 9.44 5.97
N ALA A 533 32.70 8.60 6.52
CA ALA A 533 32.09 7.49 5.81
C ALA A 533 31.15 8.00 4.69
N MET A 534 30.30 9.00 4.97
CA MET A 534 29.47 9.66 3.96
C MET A 534 30.32 10.25 2.83
N GLN A 535 31.44 10.91 3.16
CA GLN A 535 32.38 11.43 2.16
C GLN A 535 33.04 10.33 1.30
N ASN A 536 33.24 9.13 1.86
CA ASN A 536 33.85 8.00 1.16
C ASN A 536 32.81 7.06 0.52
N GLY A 537 31.56 7.51 0.35
CA GLY A 537 30.56 6.82 -0.45
C GLY A 537 29.56 5.98 0.33
N LEU A 538 29.44 6.16 1.66
CA LEU A 538 28.36 5.57 2.45
C LEU A 538 26.99 6.06 1.95
N SER A 539 26.14 5.11 1.51
CA SER A 539 24.80 5.43 0.99
C SER A 539 23.73 5.43 2.08
N ALA A 540 23.87 4.59 3.11
CA ALA A 540 23.02 4.60 4.30
C ALA A 540 23.82 4.29 5.57
N GLY A 541 23.56 5.00 6.67
CA GLY A 541 24.19 4.72 7.96
C GLY A 541 23.18 4.13 8.94
N ILE A 542 23.51 2.97 9.52
CA ILE A 542 22.80 2.45 10.70
C ILE A 542 23.35 3.22 11.91
N ILE A 543 22.55 4.15 12.43
CA ILE A 543 22.91 5.07 13.52
C ILE A 543 21.76 5.24 14.51
N ASN A 544 22.05 5.82 15.67
CA ASN A 544 21.04 6.31 16.59
C ASN A 544 20.60 7.74 16.20
N PRO A 545 19.39 7.95 15.63
CA PRO A 545 18.92 9.29 15.23
C PRO A 545 18.66 10.21 16.43
N SER A 546 18.56 9.67 17.65
CA SER A 546 18.47 10.49 18.87
C SER A 546 19.82 11.08 19.31
N SER A 547 20.92 10.75 18.65
CA SER A 547 22.24 11.31 18.95
C SER A 547 22.43 12.65 18.25
N GLU A 548 22.37 13.75 19.01
CA GLU A 548 22.58 15.10 18.45
C GLU A 548 23.87 15.24 17.66
N ASP A 549 24.99 14.67 18.14
CA ASP A 549 26.28 14.76 17.44
C ASP A 549 26.24 14.10 16.05
N MET A 550 25.57 12.95 15.90
CA MET A 550 25.46 12.26 14.62
C MET A 550 24.51 13.01 13.67
N MET A 551 23.41 13.55 14.20
CA MET A 551 22.49 14.37 13.40
C MET A 551 23.13 15.68 12.94
N ARG A 552 23.96 16.33 13.78
CA ARG A 552 24.77 17.50 13.39
C ARG A 552 25.69 17.16 12.23
N SER A 553 26.43 16.04 12.32
CA SER A 553 27.25 15.55 11.21
C SER A 553 26.45 15.33 9.93
N TYR A 554 25.27 14.72 10.02
CA TYR A 554 24.39 14.46 8.88
C TYR A 554 23.89 15.73 8.18
N TYR A 555 23.25 16.64 8.92
CA TYR A 555 22.71 17.87 8.35
C TYR A 555 23.82 18.78 7.82
N SER A 556 24.94 18.91 8.54
CA SER A 556 26.11 19.65 8.04
C SER A 556 26.66 19.03 6.75
N PHE A 557 26.78 17.70 6.68
CA PHE A 557 27.21 17.03 5.45
C PHE A 557 26.25 17.29 4.29
N CYS A 558 24.94 17.17 4.52
CA CYS A 558 23.94 17.42 3.48
C CYS A 558 23.98 18.85 2.94
N ALA A 559 24.16 19.84 3.82
CA ALA A 559 24.32 21.24 3.43
C ALA A 559 25.63 21.47 2.63
N LEU A 560 26.76 20.94 3.12
CA LEU A 560 28.07 21.08 2.47
C LEU A 560 28.10 20.43 1.08
N MET A 561 27.44 19.29 0.92
CA MET A 561 27.43 18.52 -0.32
C MET A 561 26.27 18.88 -1.25
N ASN A 562 25.52 19.94 -0.94
CA ASN A 562 24.38 20.42 -1.72
C ASN A 562 23.26 19.37 -1.92
N TYR A 563 23.08 18.49 -0.93
CA TYR A 563 21.90 17.62 -0.82
C TYR A 563 20.72 18.30 -0.12
N ASP A 564 20.99 19.40 0.57
CA ASP A 564 20.00 20.28 1.17
C ASP A 564 19.89 21.57 0.34
N LYS A 565 18.89 21.61 -0.56
CA LYS A 565 18.71 22.74 -1.47
C LYS A 565 18.43 24.00 -0.64
N ASN A 566 19.18 25.07 -0.92
CA ASN A 566 19.13 26.34 -0.18
C ASN A 566 19.41 26.20 1.34
N CYS A 567 19.97 25.08 1.79
CA CYS A 567 20.17 24.78 3.21
C CYS A 567 18.88 24.84 4.05
N GLU A 568 17.71 24.57 3.46
CA GLU A 568 16.40 24.70 4.11
C GLU A 568 16.27 23.81 5.34
N GLU A 569 16.66 22.54 5.21
CA GLU A 569 16.60 21.57 6.31
C GLU A 569 17.58 21.95 7.43
N TYR A 570 18.80 22.34 7.07
CA TYR A 570 19.81 22.79 8.01
C TYR A 570 19.35 24.02 8.81
N ILE A 571 18.78 25.02 8.12
CA ILE A 571 18.25 26.24 8.75
C ILE A 571 17.03 25.90 9.61
N ARG A 572 16.15 24.99 9.17
CA ARG A 572 15.00 24.54 9.98
C ARG A 572 15.45 23.95 11.31
N VAL A 573 16.50 23.13 11.29
CA VAL A 573 16.99 22.43 12.48
C VAL A 573 17.84 23.33 13.39
N TYR A 574 18.70 24.19 12.82
CA TYR A 574 19.69 24.95 13.60
C TYR A 574 19.52 26.47 13.60
N GLY A 575 18.63 27.04 12.79
CA GLY A 575 18.47 28.49 12.62
C GLY A 575 18.05 29.23 13.89
N SER A 576 17.46 28.53 14.86
CA SER A 576 17.05 29.07 16.16
C SER A 576 18.02 28.75 17.31
N GLN A 577 19.09 27.97 17.06
CA GLN A 577 20.06 27.65 18.10
C GLN A 577 20.93 28.88 18.40
N LYS A 578 20.74 29.45 19.60
CA LYS A 578 21.74 30.39 20.15
C LYS A 578 23.04 29.63 20.37
N ALA A 579 24.15 30.22 19.94
CA ALA A 579 25.48 29.68 20.19
C ALA A 579 25.70 29.47 21.70
N GLY A 580 25.69 28.22 22.13
CA GLY A 580 26.11 27.79 23.47
C GLY A 580 25.01 27.67 24.53
N THR A 581 24.20 26.61 24.48
CA THR A 581 23.78 25.86 25.68
C THR A 581 23.12 24.52 25.26
N PRO A 582 23.50 23.36 25.81
CA PRO A 582 22.70 22.15 25.66
C PRO A 582 21.50 22.24 26.61
N ALA A 583 20.27 22.15 26.07
CA ALA A 583 19.07 22.00 26.90
C ALA A 583 18.99 20.56 27.43
N PRO A 584 18.53 20.33 28.67
CA PRO A 584 18.31 18.97 29.16
C PRO A 584 17.13 18.33 28.41
N ALA A 585 17.29 17.09 27.98
CA ALA A 585 16.19 16.26 27.52
C ALA A 585 15.24 16.01 28.70
N ALA A 586 14.12 16.74 28.77
CA ALA A 586 13.00 16.37 29.61
C ALA A 586 12.39 15.08 29.03
N LYS A 587 12.16 14.09 29.88
CA LYS A 587 11.21 13.01 29.56
C LYS A 587 9.84 13.65 29.52
N ALA A 588 9.34 13.96 28.33
CA ALA A 588 7.93 14.28 28.16
C ALA A 588 7.15 12.96 28.26
N GLU A 589 6.32 12.81 29.29
CA GLU A 589 5.18 11.90 29.22
C GLU A 589 4.26 12.42 28.11
N LEU A 590 3.82 11.52 27.23
CA LEU A 590 2.92 11.88 26.13
C LEU A 590 1.59 12.34 26.72
N THR A 591 1.09 13.48 26.26
CA THR A 591 -0.26 13.95 26.60
C THR A 591 -1.31 13.04 25.95
N LEU A 592 -2.56 13.04 26.47
CA LEU A 592 -3.65 12.26 25.87
C LEU A 592 -3.84 12.61 24.37
N LYS A 593 -3.76 13.90 24.04
CA LYS A 593 -3.82 14.39 22.66
C LYS A 593 -2.73 13.76 21.79
N GLU A 594 -1.47 13.79 22.22
CA GLU A 594 -0.35 13.20 21.47
C GLU A 594 -0.45 11.68 21.36
N ALA A 595 -0.93 10.99 22.40
CA ALA A 595 -1.15 9.54 22.37
C ALA A 595 -2.20 9.15 21.32
N ILE A 596 -3.29 9.91 21.22
CA ILE A 596 -4.34 9.72 20.20
C ILE A 596 -3.81 10.05 18.81
N GLU A 597 -3.14 11.19 18.61
CA GLU A 597 -2.56 11.58 17.31
C GLU A 597 -1.55 10.56 16.77
N LYS A 598 -0.90 9.80 17.66
CA LYS A 598 0.07 8.74 17.35
C LYS A 598 -0.52 7.32 17.34
N GLY A 599 -1.80 7.15 17.69
CA GLY A 599 -2.47 5.85 17.69
C GLY A 599 -2.00 4.88 18.80
N LEU A 600 -1.49 5.39 19.92
CA LEU A 600 -0.95 4.59 21.03
C LEU A 600 -2.05 4.25 22.05
N LYS A 601 -2.48 2.98 22.09
CA LYS A 601 -3.70 2.54 22.79
C LYS A 601 -3.55 2.55 24.31
N GLU A 602 -2.48 1.94 24.85
CA GLU A 602 -2.26 1.87 26.30
C GLU A 602 -1.89 3.23 26.89
N GLU A 603 -1.11 4.05 26.18
CA GLU A 603 -0.85 5.43 26.61
C GLU A 603 -2.12 6.27 26.62
N ALA A 604 -3.00 6.11 25.63
CA ALA A 604 -4.30 6.78 25.63
C ALA A 604 -5.15 6.34 26.83
N HIS A 605 -5.17 5.04 27.15
CA HIS A 605 -5.83 4.50 28.36
C HIS A 605 -5.26 5.14 29.65
N HIS A 606 -3.95 5.10 29.83
CA HIS A 606 -3.28 5.63 31.03
C HIS A 606 -3.44 7.15 31.16
N ALA A 607 -3.19 7.91 30.10
CA ALA A 607 -3.31 9.37 30.10
C ALA A 607 -4.75 9.82 30.39
N THR A 608 -5.74 9.10 29.88
CA THR A 608 -7.15 9.34 30.19
C THR A 608 -7.46 9.09 31.66
N GLY A 609 -6.97 7.99 32.24
CA GLY A 609 -7.14 7.70 33.67
C GLY A 609 -6.52 8.76 34.58
N GLU A 610 -5.37 9.34 34.20
CA GLU A 610 -4.74 10.44 34.94
C GLU A 610 -5.50 11.78 34.79
N LEU A 611 -6.06 12.06 33.61
CA LEU A 611 -6.87 13.26 33.38
C LEU A 611 -8.22 13.20 34.12
N LEU A 612 -8.85 12.03 34.19
CA LEU A 612 -10.11 11.81 34.93
C LEU A 612 -9.98 12.08 36.44
N LYS A 613 -8.76 12.07 36.99
CA LYS A 613 -8.50 12.50 38.38
C LYS A 613 -8.57 14.01 38.57
N LYS A 614 -8.52 14.79 37.49
CA LYS A 614 -8.29 16.25 37.50
C LYS A 614 -9.33 17.05 36.73
N GLN A 615 -10.00 16.46 35.74
CA GLN A 615 -10.96 17.12 34.85
C GLN A 615 -12.24 16.28 34.74
N ALA A 616 -13.36 16.93 34.43
CA ALA A 616 -14.63 16.24 34.24
C ALA A 616 -14.60 15.39 32.93
N PRO A 617 -15.27 14.23 32.90
CA PRO A 617 -15.36 13.37 31.72
C PRO A 617 -15.67 14.09 30.40
N LEU A 618 -16.66 15.00 30.42
CA LEU A 618 -17.08 15.76 29.23
C LEU A 618 -16.05 16.80 28.78
N GLU A 619 -15.30 17.40 29.73
CA GLU A 619 -14.21 18.34 29.41
C GLU A 619 -13.07 17.59 28.71
N ILE A 620 -12.76 16.37 29.15
CA ILE A 620 -11.71 15.55 28.52
C ILE A 620 -12.06 15.22 27.06
N ILE A 621 -13.33 14.88 26.79
CA ILE A 621 -13.83 14.62 25.43
C ILE A 621 -13.68 15.88 24.56
N ASN A 622 -14.16 17.03 25.03
CA ASN A 622 -14.23 18.25 24.23
C ASN A 622 -12.87 18.96 24.08
N GLU A 623 -12.00 18.93 25.09
CA GLU A 623 -10.73 19.66 25.07
C GLU A 623 -9.55 18.84 24.55
N HIS A 624 -9.60 17.50 24.64
CA HIS A 624 -8.47 16.64 24.25
C HIS A 624 -8.84 15.66 23.14
N LEU A 625 -9.92 14.90 23.29
CA LEU A 625 -10.27 13.80 22.37
C LEU A 625 -10.70 14.32 20.98
N ILE A 626 -11.70 15.20 20.94
CA ILE A 626 -12.21 15.78 19.69
C ILE A 626 -11.11 16.59 18.97
N PRO A 627 -10.34 17.48 19.64
CA PRO A 627 -9.27 18.22 18.98
C PRO A 627 -8.11 17.35 18.45
N ALA A 628 -7.82 16.21 19.09
CA ALA A 628 -6.83 15.25 18.59
C ALA A 628 -7.33 14.61 17.28
N LEU A 629 -8.57 14.10 17.28
CA LEU A 629 -9.19 13.50 16.10
C LEU A 629 -9.33 14.49 14.94
N ASP A 630 -9.70 15.74 15.23
CA ASP A 630 -9.76 16.82 14.23
C ASP A 630 -8.39 17.14 13.62
N THR A 631 -7.31 17.08 14.42
CA THR A 631 -5.95 17.28 13.91
C THR A 631 -5.54 16.16 12.94
N VAL A 632 -5.83 14.91 13.30
CA VAL A 632 -5.57 13.72 12.45
C VAL A 632 -6.44 13.75 11.19
N GLY A 633 -7.72 14.09 11.31
CA GLY A 633 -8.68 14.21 10.22
C GLY A 633 -8.27 15.29 9.20
N LYS A 634 -7.90 16.48 9.67
CA LYS A 634 -7.33 17.54 8.81
C LYS A 634 -6.01 17.12 8.16
N GLY A 635 -5.22 16.31 8.85
CA GLY A 635 -4.01 15.70 8.29
C GLY A 635 -4.32 14.75 7.14
N PHE A 636 -5.39 13.97 7.26
CA PHE A 636 -5.84 13.03 6.23
C PHE A 636 -6.32 13.76 4.96
N GLU A 637 -7.12 14.82 5.10
CA GLU A 637 -7.55 15.66 3.96
C GLU A 637 -6.37 16.30 3.21
N LYS A 638 -5.35 16.73 3.97
CA LYS A 638 -4.12 17.31 3.43
C LYS A 638 -3.16 16.27 2.85
N GLY A 639 -3.42 14.97 3.06
CA GLY A 639 -2.53 13.88 2.66
C GLY A 639 -1.23 13.80 3.47
N THR A 640 -1.17 14.44 4.64
CA THR A 640 -0.03 14.35 5.57
C THR A 640 -0.19 13.21 6.59
N VAL A 641 -1.43 12.74 6.78
CA VAL A 641 -1.79 11.54 7.53
C VAL A 641 -2.46 10.59 6.56
N PHE A 642 -2.23 9.29 6.71
CA PHE A 642 -2.83 8.27 5.83
C PHE A 642 -3.88 7.45 6.58
N LEU A 643 -4.71 6.72 5.82
CA LEU A 643 -5.79 5.90 6.36
C LEU A 643 -5.38 5.02 7.56
N PRO A 644 -4.20 4.37 7.59
CA PRO A 644 -3.82 3.52 8.71
C PRO A 644 -3.68 4.30 10.01
N GLN A 645 -2.97 5.42 9.96
CA GLN A 645 -2.78 6.29 11.11
C GLN A 645 -4.12 6.88 11.59
N LEU A 646 -5.03 7.22 10.68
CA LEU A 646 -6.38 7.68 11.02
C LEU A 646 -7.17 6.61 11.80
N LEU A 647 -7.16 5.36 11.33
CA LEU A 647 -7.83 4.22 11.99
C LEU A 647 -7.18 3.86 13.34
N MET A 648 -5.87 4.02 13.47
CA MET A 648 -5.19 3.79 14.74
C MET A 648 -5.47 4.89 15.77
N SER A 649 -5.48 6.15 15.34
CA SER A 649 -5.91 7.27 16.18
C SER A 649 -7.35 7.10 16.65
N ALA A 650 -8.21 6.61 15.76
CA ALA A 650 -9.58 6.22 16.09
C ALA A 650 -9.65 5.14 17.19
N ASP A 651 -8.90 4.05 17.04
CA ASP A 651 -8.84 2.99 18.05
C ASP A 651 -8.31 3.50 19.40
N ALA A 652 -7.24 4.29 19.40
CA ALA A 652 -6.70 4.88 20.62
C ALA A 652 -7.72 5.82 21.31
N ALA A 653 -8.45 6.62 20.51
CA ALA A 653 -9.55 7.45 21.02
C ALA A 653 -10.70 6.60 21.58
N LYS A 654 -11.04 5.46 20.95
CA LYS A 654 -12.07 4.53 21.42
C LYS A 654 -11.70 3.91 22.77
N ILE A 655 -10.44 3.53 22.96
CA ILE A 655 -9.93 3.04 24.26
C ILE A 655 -10.05 4.13 25.33
N ALA A 656 -9.59 5.35 25.04
CA ALA A 656 -9.76 6.48 25.95
C ALA A 656 -11.25 6.74 26.27
N PHE A 657 -12.13 6.73 25.27
CA PHE A 657 -13.56 6.93 25.46
C PHE A 657 -14.20 5.85 26.32
N ALA A 658 -13.78 4.59 26.18
CA ALA A 658 -14.27 3.49 27.03
C ALA A 658 -13.98 3.74 28.51
N VAL A 659 -12.76 4.20 28.85
CA VAL A 659 -12.39 4.57 30.22
C VAL A 659 -13.27 5.70 30.76
N ILE A 660 -13.53 6.73 29.95
CA ILE A 660 -14.39 7.86 30.31
C ILE A 660 -15.83 7.39 30.55
N LYS A 661 -16.34 6.50 29.69
CA LYS A 661 -17.70 5.94 29.78
C LYS A 661 -17.89 5.11 31.04
N ASP A 662 -16.91 4.33 31.45
CA ASP A 662 -16.96 3.53 32.67
C ASP A 662 -17.09 4.41 33.92
N VAL A 663 -16.41 5.57 33.96
CA VAL A 663 -16.54 6.56 35.04
C VAL A 663 -17.91 7.24 35.01
N LEU A 664 -18.38 7.68 33.83
CA LEU A 664 -19.71 8.29 33.67
C LEU A 664 -20.86 7.38 34.12
N ALA A 665 -20.75 6.08 33.82
CA ALA A 665 -21.72 5.07 34.24
C ALA A 665 -21.72 4.87 35.77
N GLN A 666 -20.56 5.01 36.43
CA GLN A 666 -20.45 4.94 37.89
C GLN A 666 -20.98 6.21 38.59
N GLU A 667 -20.92 7.37 37.94
CA GLU A 667 -21.42 8.65 38.46
C GLU A 667 -22.93 8.86 38.23
N GLY A 668 -23.62 7.90 37.60
CA GLY A 668 -25.06 7.99 37.35
C GLY A 668 -25.44 9.00 36.25
N GLY A 669 -24.47 9.43 35.44
CA GLY A 669 -24.72 10.29 34.29
C GLY A 669 -25.30 9.48 33.12
N GLU A 670 -26.53 9.81 32.69
CA GLU A 670 -27.01 9.37 31.38
C GLU A 670 -26.19 10.11 30.30
N VAL A 671 -25.40 9.36 29.54
CA VAL A 671 -24.89 9.85 28.26
C VAL A 671 -26.11 10.02 27.36
N GLN A 672 -26.50 11.26 27.06
CA GLN A 672 -27.59 11.56 26.13
C GLN A 672 -27.41 10.74 24.85
N ALA A 673 -28.46 10.05 24.43
CA ALA A 673 -28.46 9.25 23.22
C ALA A 673 -28.02 10.11 22.03
N LYS A 674 -26.91 9.69 21.42
CA LYS A 674 -26.24 10.34 20.29
C LYS A 674 -27.18 10.45 19.08
N ASN A 675 -26.90 11.43 18.23
CA ASN A 675 -27.54 11.55 16.93
C ASN A 675 -27.32 10.27 16.11
N LYS A 676 -28.41 9.58 15.73
CA LYS A 676 -28.35 8.31 15.01
C LYS A 676 -28.16 8.51 13.52
N VAL A 677 -27.26 7.74 12.92
CA VAL A 677 -26.96 7.74 11.48
C VAL A 677 -27.03 6.31 10.96
N ILE A 678 -27.75 6.07 9.87
CA ILE A 678 -27.68 4.78 9.17
C ILE A 678 -26.52 4.82 8.18
N LEU A 679 -25.74 3.75 8.11
CA LEU A 679 -24.80 3.50 7.02
C LEU A 679 -25.10 2.15 6.36
N ALA A 680 -25.11 2.12 5.02
CA ALA A 680 -25.33 0.90 4.24
C ALA A 680 -24.53 0.90 2.94
N THR A 681 -23.98 -0.27 2.58
CA THR A 681 -23.53 -0.51 1.21
C THR A 681 -24.74 -1.03 0.44
N VAL A 682 -25.03 -0.38 -0.68
CA VAL A 682 -26.30 -0.57 -1.42
C VAL A 682 -26.42 -1.98 -1.98
N LYS A 683 -27.67 -2.41 -2.23
CA LYS A 683 -27.98 -3.71 -2.84
C LYS A 683 -27.11 -4.00 -4.05
N GLY A 684 -26.53 -5.20 -4.07
CA GLY A 684 -25.64 -5.68 -5.09
C GLY A 684 -24.17 -5.38 -4.88
N ASP A 685 -23.87 -4.49 -3.93
CA ASP A 685 -22.51 -4.11 -3.64
C ASP A 685 -22.07 -4.71 -2.30
N ILE A 686 -21.00 -5.50 -2.37
CA ILE A 686 -20.43 -6.13 -1.19
C ILE A 686 -19.18 -5.40 -0.68
N HIS A 687 -18.77 -4.32 -1.33
CA HIS A 687 -17.58 -3.56 -0.93
C HIS A 687 -17.97 -2.57 0.16
N ASP A 688 -17.51 -2.83 1.37
CA ASP A 688 -17.89 -2.08 2.56
C ASP A 688 -16.74 -1.32 3.19
N ILE A 689 -15.55 -1.31 2.57
CA ILE A 689 -14.37 -0.60 3.08
C ILE A 689 -14.69 0.88 3.32
N GLY A 690 -15.19 1.59 2.29
CA GLY A 690 -15.52 3.02 2.42
C GLY A 690 -16.56 3.30 3.51
N LYS A 691 -17.63 2.49 3.56
CA LYS A 691 -18.66 2.54 4.61
C LYS A 691 -18.07 2.32 6.00
N ASN A 692 -17.21 1.32 6.16
CA ASN A 692 -16.62 0.96 7.45
C ASN A 692 -15.66 2.05 7.94
N ILE A 693 -14.92 2.72 7.03
CA ILE A 693 -14.12 3.89 7.38
C ILE A 693 -15.03 5.02 7.90
N VAL A 694 -16.09 5.36 7.17
CA VAL A 694 -17.04 6.40 7.60
C VAL A 694 -17.72 6.04 8.93
N LYS A 695 -18.07 4.76 9.13
CA LYS A 695 -18.62 4.23 10.39
C LYS A 695 -17.67 4.50 11.55
N VAL A 696 -16.42 4.04 11.43
CA VAL A 696 -15.40 4.20 12.48
C VAL A 696 -15.24 5.68 12.81
N LEU A 697 -15.15 6.54 11.79
CA LEU A 697 -15.02 7.99 12.01
C LEU A 697 -16.25 8.58 12.70
N LEU A 698 -17.46 8.32 12.22
CA LEU A 698 -18.69 8.81 12.86
C LEU A 698 -18.81 8.33 14.33
N GLU A 699 -18.49 7.07 14.61
CA GLU A 699 -18.48 6.54 15.98
C GLU A 699 -17.50 7.32 16.88
N ASN A 700 -16.32 7.68 16.38
CA ASN A 700 -15.32 8.49 17.10
C ASN A 700 -15.79 9.92 17.37
N TYR A 701 -16.52 10.51 16.42
CA TYR A 701 -17.14 11.83 16.57
C TYR A 701 -18.46 11.78 17.35
N SER A 702 -18.66 10.71 18.12
CA SER A 702 -19.81 10.56 19.00
C SER A 702 -21.17 10.45 18.31
N PHE A 703 -21.24 9.95 17.08
CA PHE A 703 -22.51 9.51 16.47
C PHE A 703 -22.86 8.08 16.90
N ASP A 704 -24.16 7.74 16.89
CA ASP A 704 -24.65 6.36 17.03
C ASP A 704 -24.91 5.81 15.62
N VAL A 705 -24.03 4.92 15.15
CA VAL A 705 -24.06 4.43 13.78
C VAL A 705 -24.79 3.09 13.71
N ILE A 706 -25.94 3.10 13.03
CA ILE A 706 -26.67 1.89 12.65
C ILE A 706 -26.08 1.40 11.32
N ASP A 707 -25.13 0.48 11.43
CA ASP A 707 -24.53 -0.17 10.29
C ASP A 707 -25.41 -1.34 9.82
N LEU A 708 -26.11 -1.15 8.69
CA LEU A 708 -26.95 -2.19 8.09
C LEU A 708 -26.13 -3.21 7.29
N GLY A 709 -24.82 -3.02 7.19
CA GLY A 709 -23.91 -3.92 6.49
C GLY A 709 -23.88 -3.64 4.98
N LYS A 710 -23.76 -4.72 4.22
CA LYS A 710 -23.53 -4.71 2.77
C LYS A 710 -24.58 -5.52 2.04
N ASP A 711 -24.72 -5.28 0.74
CA ASP A 711 -25.79 -5.83 -0.07
C ASP A 711 -27.18 -5.58 0.55
N VAL A 712 -27.41 -4.35 1.00
CA VAL A 712 -28.63 -4.01 1.76
C VAL A 712 -29.75 -3.58 0.81
N PRO A 713 -30.92 -4.26 0.82
CA PRO A 713 -32.07 -3.85 0.03
C PRO A 713 -32.57 -2.43 0.38
N PRO A 714 -33.02 -1.63 -0.62
CA PRO A 714 -33.55 -0.28 -0.39
C PRO A 714 -34.65 -0.23 0.67
N GLU A 715 -35.54 -1.23 0.70
CA GLU A 715 -36.66 -1.31 1.65
C GLU A 715 -36.18 -1.42 3.09
N VAL A 716 -35.14 -2.22 3.34
CA VAL A 716 -34.57 -2.42 4.69
C VAL A 716 -33.99 -1.11 5.23
N ILE A 717 -33.31 -0.33 4.37
CA ILE A 717 -32.75 0.97 4.73
C ILE A 717 -33.87 1.95 5.10
N VAL A 718 -34.91 2.03 4.27
CA VAL A 718 -36.03 2.94 4.44
C VAL A 718 -36.89 2.56 5.65
N ASP A 719 -37.19 1.28 5.83
CA ASP A 719 -37.93 0.75 6.98
C ASP A 719 -37.20 1.07 8.27
N THR A 720 -35.89 0.79 8.34
CA THR A 720 -35.07 1.13 9.51
C THR A 720 -35.06 2.63 9.78
N ALA A 721 -34.95 3.46 8.73
CA ALA A 721 -34.94 4.91 8.87
C ALA A 721 -36.26 5.45 9.43
N VAL A 722 -37.39 4.88 9.02
CA VAL A 722 -38.72 5.23 9.52
C VAL A 722 -38.92 4.72 10.95
N GLU A 723 -38.62 3.45 11.23
CA GLU A 723 -38.83 2.81 12.53
C GLU A 723 -38.01 3.45 13.64
N GLN A 724 -36.76 3.85 13.35
CA GLN A 724 -35.85 4.44 14.34
C GLN A 724 -35.75 5.97 14.27
N ASP A 725 -36.63 6.62 13.50
CA ASP A 725 -36.68 8.08 13.30
C ASP A 725 -35.32 8.71 12.94
N ILE A 726 -34.65 8.15 11.93
CA ILE A 726 -33.30 8.52 11.52
C ILE A 726 -33.29 9.77 10.61
N ARG A 727 -32.48 10.76 10.96
CA ARG A 727 -32.38 12.04 10.21
C ARG A 727 -31.30 12.06 9.13
N LEU A 728 -30.35 11.11 9.16
CA LEU A 728 -29.26 11.02 8.20
C LEU A 728 -29.00 9.56 7.80
N VAL A 729 -28.98 9.31 6.49
CA VAL A 729 -28.59 8.03 5.88
C VAL A 729 -27.36 8.24 5.01
N GLY A 730 -26.34 7.40 5.17
CA GLY A 730 -25.17 7.33 4.31
C GLY A 730 -25.18 6.07 3.45
N LEU A 731 -25.02 6.23 2.13
CA LEU A 731 -24.99 5.13 1.16
C LEU A 731 -23.60 5.02 0.49
N SER A 732 -23.12 3.80 0.32
CA SER A 732 -21.83 3.50 -0.33
C SER A 732 -21.97 2.52 -1.50
N ALA A 733 -21.21 2.76 -2.57
CA ALA A 733 -21.07 1.85 -3.71
C ALA A 733 -19.65 1.91 -4.34
N LEU A 734 -19.08 0.78 -4.71
CA LEU A 734 -17.80 0.66 -5.42
C LEU A 734 -17.98 0.29 -6.89
N MET A 735 -19.02 -0.47 -7.24
CA MET A 735 -19.24 -0.90 -8.62
C MET A 735 -20.18 0.04 -9.37
N THR A 736 -19.89 0.35 -10.63
CA THR A 736 -20.82 1.14 -11.47
C THR A 736 -22.18 0.43 -11.63
N THR A 737 -22.20 -0.90 -11.53
CA THR A 737 -23.41 -1.72 -11.60
C THR A 737 -24.39 -1.55 -10.44
N THR A 738 -23.92 -1.04 -9.30
CA THR A 738 -24.69 -1.00 -8.05
C THR A 738 -25.17 0.40 -7.70
N VAL A 739 -24.70 1.42 -8.44
CA VAL A 739 -25.08 2.82 -8.18
C VAL A 739 -26.57 3.08 -8.47
N VAL A 740 -27.21 2.28 -9.33
CA VAL A 740 -28.67 2.35 -9.58
C VAL A 740 -29.46 2.04 -8.30
N SER A 741 -29.03 1.06 -7.51
CA SER A 741 -29.65 0.72 -6.21
C SER A 741 -29.60 1.89 -5.21
N MET A 742 -28.59 2.77 -5.34
CA MET A 742 -28.46 3.98 -4.53
C MET A 742 -29.58 4.98 -4.84
N GLU A 743 -29.88 5.19 -6.12
CA GLU A 743 -30.96 6.06 -6.58
C GLU A 743 -32.34 5.53 -6.14
N GLU A 744 -32.57 4.22 -6.27
CA GLU A 744 -33.80 3.57 -5.80
C GLU A 744 -34.03 3.80 -4.30
N THR A 745 -32.97 3.67 -3.50
CA THR A 745 -33.01 3.93 -2.05
C THR A 745 -33.36 5.39 -1.74
N ILE A 746 -32.75 6.35 -2.46
CA ILE A 746 -33.03 7.77 -2.27
C ILE A 746 -34.49 8.08 -2.63
N LYS A 747 -35.00 7.57 -3.75
CA LYS A 747 -36.41 7.76 -4.16
C LYS A 747 -37.37 7.26 -3.08
N LEU A 748 -37.16 6.05 -2.57
CA LEU A 748 -37.99 5.47 -1.51
C LEU A 748 -37.90 6.27 -0.20
N LEU A 749 -36.72 6.78 0.18
CA LEU A 749 -36.55 7.65 1.34
C LEU A 749 -37.32 8.97 1.16
N ARG A 750 -37.33 9.56 -0.04
CA ARG A 750 -38.11 10.78 -0.33
C ARG A 750 -39.62 10.55 -0.22
N GLU A 751 -40.10 9.36 -0.59
CA GLU A 751 -41.51 9.01 -0.49
C GLU A 751 -41.96 8.74 0.96
N ARG A 752 -41.14 8.04 1.75
CA ARG A 752 -41.54 7.52 3.07
C ARG A 752 -40.99 8.29 4.27
N LYS A 753 -39.88 9.01 4.11
CA LYS A 753 -39.22 9.83 5.15
C LYS A 753 -38.55 11.08 4.55
N PRO A 754 -39.32 12.01 3.96
CA PRO A 754 -38.80 13.14 3.17
C PRO A 754 -37.87 14.09 3.95
N GLU A 755 -37.98 14.13 5.28
CA GLU A 755 -37.12 14.91 6.17
C GLU A 755 -35.72 14.32 6.38
N CYS A 756 -35.51 13.05 6.00
CA CYS A 756 -34.23 12.37 6.12
C CYS A 756 -33.24 12.90 5.08
N LYS A 757 -32.05 13.31 5.53
CA LYS A 757 -30.95 13.70 4.65
C LYS A 757 -30.17 12.48 4.18
N VAL A 758 -29.74 12.50 2.93
CA VAL A 758 -28.95 11.40 2.34
C VAL A 758 -27.59 11.91 1.89
N MET A 759 -26.53 11.32 2.42
CA MET A 759 -25.17 11.50 1.93
C MET A 759 -24.71 10.25 1.18
N VAL A 760 -23.92 10.43 0.12
CA VAL A 760 -23.44 9.34 -0.73
C VAL A 760 -21.92 9.41 -0.93
N GLY A 761 -21.29 8.25 -1.15
CA GLY A 761 -19.87 8.16 -1.45
C GLY A 761 -19.48 6.81 -2.07
N GLY A 762 -18.21 6.68 -2.48
CA GLY A 762 -17.67 5.47 -3.09
C GLY A 762 -16.80 5.73 -4.32
N ALA A 763 -15.99 4.75 -4.73
CA ALA A 763 -14.93 4.95 -5.73
C ALA A 763 -15.44 5.33 -7.13
N VAL A 764 -16.70 5.03 -7.43
CA VAL A 764 -17.35 5.34 -8.71
C VAL A 764 -18.23 6.58 -8.66
N LEU A 765 -18.32 7.27 -7.52
CA LEU A 765 -19.16 8.46 -7.32
C LEU A 765 -18.37 9.75 -7.58
N ASN A 766 -19.08 10.80 -7.95
CA ASN A 766 -18.59 12.17 -8.04
C ASN A 766 -19.75 13.15 -7.70
N GLN A 767 -19.45 14.46 -7.62
CA GLN A 767 -20.45 15.47 -7.26
C GLN A 767 -21.62 15.49 -8.25
N ASP A 768 -21.32 15.49 -9.55
CA ASP A 768 -22.33 15.52 -10.61
C ASP A 768 -23.30 14.33 -10.48
N TYR A 769 -22.76 13.14 -10.16
CA TYR A 769 -23.55 11.92 -9.98
C TYR A 769 -24.43 11.99 -8.74
N ALA A 770 -23.90 12.48 -7.61
CA ALA A 770 -24.65 12.60 -6.37
C ALA A 770 -25.84 13.56 -6.49
N ASP A 771 -25.64 14.71 -7.12
CA ASP A 771 -26.69 15.71 -7.36
C ASP A 771 -27.83 15.12 -8.19
N MET A 772 -27.48 14.31 -9.17
CA MET A 772 -28.38 13.69 -10.13
C MET A 772 -29.26 12.59 -9.54
N ILE A 773 -28.73 11.74 -8.65
CA ILE A 773 -29.55 10.75 -7.92
C ILE A 773 -30.36 11.36 -6.77
N GLY A 774 -30.28 12.68 -6.57
CA GLY A 774 -31.04 13.41 -5.56
C GLY A 774 -30.49 13.28 -4.14
N ALA A 775 -29.20 12.96 -4.00
CA ALA A 775 -28.52 12.99 -2.71
C ALA A 775 -28.41 14.44 -2.20
N ASP A 776 -28.43 14.63 -0.87
CA ASP A 776 -28.24 15.94 -0.27
C ASP A 776 -26.75 16.33 -0.14
N PHE A 777 -25.85 15.35 -0.24
CA PHE A 777 -24.41 15.57 -0.11
C PHE A 777 -23.57 14.45 -0.74
N TYR A 778 -22.47 14.83 -1.37
CA TYR A 778 -21.42 13.92 -1.81
C TYR A 778 -20.21 14.03 -0.88
N GLY A 779 -19.88 12.92 -0.21
CA GLY A 779 -18.65 12.81 0.56
C GLY A 779 -17.52 12.33 -0.35
N LYS A 780 -16.69 13.26 -0.85
CA LYS A 780 -15.52 12.91 -1.67
C LYS A 780 -14.47 12.09 -0.88
N ASP A 781 -14.48 12.26 0.44
CA ASP A 781 -13.65 11.56 1.39
C ASP A 781 -14.45 11.30 2.68
N ALA A 782 -13.91 10.44 3.54
CA ALA A 782 -14.62 9.99 4.73
C ALA A 782 -14.82 11.11 5.77
N MET A 783 -13.90 12.08 5.86
CA MET A 783 -14.00 13.21 6.81
C MET A 783 -15.10 14.18 6.42
N GLN A 784 -15.30 14.42 5.12
CA GLN A 784 -16.42 15.22 4.64
C GLN A 784 -17.78 14.67 5.07
N SER A 785 -17.92 13.34 5.13
CA SER A 785 -19.14 12.70 5.63
C SER A 785 -19.39 13.01 7.11
N VAL A 786 -18.32 13.08 7.92
CA VAL A 786 -18.40 13.46 9.34
C VAL A 786 -18.82 14.91 9.50
N TYR A 787 -18.17 15.84 8.79
CA TYR A 787 -18.51 17.27 8.87
C TYR A 787 -19.94 17.54 8.40
N TYR A 788 -20.39 16.81 7.38
CA TYR A 788 -21.77 16.89 6.94
C TYR A 788 -22.74 16.38 8.01
N ALA A 789 -22.43 15.27 8.68
CA ALA A 789 -23.22 14.77 9.80
C ALA A 789 -23.32 15.82 10.94
N GLN A 790 -22.20 16.39 11.37
CA GLN A 790 -22.19 17.45 12.39
C GLN A 790 -23.07 18.65 11.99
N ARG A 791 -22.99 19.09 10.73
CA ARG A 791 -23.83 20.16 10.19
C ARG A 791 -25.32 19.82 10.18
N VAL A 792 -25.70 18.58 9.87
CA VAL A 792 -27.11 18.13 9.88
C VAL A 792 -27.70 18.15 11.29
N PHE A 793 -26.88 17.85 12.29
CA PHE A 793 -27.30 17.75 13.68
C PHE A 793 -27.05 19.01 14.53
N GLY A 794 -26.34 20.01 14.00
CA GLY A 794 -26.18 21.33 14.63
C GLY A 794 -25.06 21.43 15.66
N GLU A 795 -24.05 20.58 15.56
CA GLU A 795 -22.82 20.65 16.35
C GLU A 795 -21.78 21.46 15.54
N GLU A 796 -21.72 22.78 15.74
CA GLU A 796 -20.64 23.66 15.22
C GLU A 796 -19.44 23.71 16.16
#